data_AF-A0A9Q9XHT8-F1
#
_entry.id   AF-A0A9Q9XHT8-F1
#
_cell.length_a   1.000
_cell.length_b   1.000
_cell.length_c   1.000
_cell.angle_alpha   90.00
_cell.angle_beta   90.00
_cell.angle_gamma   90.00
#
_symmetry.space_group_name_H-M   'P 1'
#
loop_
_entity.id
_entity.type
_entity.pdbx_description
1 polymer ?
#
loop_
_entity_poly.entity_id
_entity_poly.type
_entity_poly.pdbx_seq_one_letter_code
_entity_poly.pdbx_strand_id
1 'polypeptide(L)'
;MKFLSLKTVLLIMLTFIKRVGGPSSIFALPPEEADPALTLLCPVRALRIYVDRTQSFRNSEQLLVCFGGQQKEKAVSKQSCFLMGTKNVPKRSKFTGKLGPHTMNLISGSFHDGVMLYCHALNETLDRSGARPPGDVINKRMWNRTYHGVTGLVQLDENGDREIDFALWDMTDTNTGVYQIVSLYNGSQKRMIPEPGMKVHWLKGSPPPDIPLCGFKNDKPACLAKTVTMHQMISIVVCFIFIIIVTVTVFIYRKLKLENELTAQLWRVDWEDIQMSNMDKVLRRACSKLTMSLRGSNYGSLLTMDGNYQIYAKTCYYKGNITAIKYVNKKRIELTRKVLFELKHMRDVQNEHLTRFIGACIGPPNICILTEYCPRGSLQDLMESEGITLDWMFRYSLINDIVKGMAFLHNSVIVSHGNLKSSNCVVDSRFVLKITDYGLESFRKETNLEDVHALYARKLWTAPELLRADNPPACGTQKGDVYSFGIILQELALLKGVFYLEGPCLSPKVIIERVAEGRWPYLRPLLCPQSHSDELGQLMQRCWSEDINERPDFNQIKVLLRKNNRGYGSNILDNLLSRMEQYANNLEELVEERTQAYHEEKRKAEALLYQILPHSVAEQLKRGEMVQAEAFDSVTIYFSDIVGFTALSAESTPMQVVTLLNDLYTCFDAIIDNFDVYKVETIGDAYMVVSGLPVRNGKLHAREIARMSLALLEAVHSFRIRHRPDQQLRLRIGIHSGPVCAGVVGLKMPRYCLFGDTVNTASRMESNGEALKIHVSEATRAVLQEFNCFQLELRGDVEMKGKGRMRTYWLLGEISSNNA
;
A
#
# COMPACT_ATOMS: atom_id res chain seq x y z
N MET A 1 -7.25 -13.66 20.77
CA MET A 1 -7.09 -12.89 22.03
C MET A 1 -8.31 -12.02 22.23
N LYS A 2 -9.14 -12.33 23.24
CA LYS A 2 -10.38 -11.60 23.51
C LYS A 2 -10.06 -10.19 24.02
N PHE A 3 -10.59 -9.18 23.34
CA PHE A 3 -10.56 -7.78 23.76
C PHE A 3 -11.22 -7.65 25.14
N LEU A 4 -10.44 -7.25 26.16
CA LEU A 4 -11.02 -6.75 27.39
C LEU A 4 -11.71 -5.41 27.08
N SER A 5 -13.02 -5.38 27.27
CA SER A 5 -13.85 -4.18 27.13
C SER A 5 -13.39 -3.10 28.11
N LEU A 6 -13.38 -1.85 27.66
CA LEU A 6 -13.12 -0.64 28.46
C LEU A 6 -13.94 -0.60 29.77
N LYS A 7 -15.10 -1.28 29.80
CA LYS A 7 -15.92 -1.44 31.01
C LYS A 7 -15.21 -2.19 32.14
N THR A 8 -14.36 -3.17 31.82
CA THR A 8 -13.62 -3.96 32.83
C THR A 8 -12.49 -3.14 33.46
N VAL A 9 -11.82 -2.30 32.68
CA VAL A 9 -10.78 -1.38 33.18
C VAL A 9 -11.39 -0.27 34.06
N LEU A 10 -12.56 0.24 33.67
CA LEU A 10 -13.28 1.25 34.47
C LEU A 10 -13.82 0.66 35.79
N LEU A 11 -14.25 -0.60 35.80
CA LEU A 11 -14.75 -1.28 37.00
C LEU A 11 -13.64 -1.53 38.02
N ILE A 12 -12.42 -1.85 37.56
CA ILE A 12 -11.21 -2.04 38.39
C ILE A 12 -10.75 -0.70 38.98
N MET A 13 -10.82 0.40 38.21
CA MET A 13 -10.52 1.76 38.68
C MET A 13 -11.54 2.25 39.74
N LEU A 14 -12.83 1.98 39.54
CA LEU A 14 -13.88 2.35 40.50
C LEU A 14 -13.82 1.54 41.80
N THR A 15 -13.30 0.30 41.78
CA THR A 15 -13.06 -0.49 43.00
C THR A 15 -11.80 -0.06 43.75
N PHE A 16 -10.82 0.53 43.06
CA PHE A 16 -9.60 1.05 43.69
C PHE A 16 -9.82 2.43 44.34
N ILE A 17 -10.62 3.30 43.71
CA ILE A 17 -10.91 4.65 44.23
C ILE A 17 -11.88 4.62 45.43
N LYS A 18 -12.78 3.62 45.53
CA LYS A 18 -13.66 3.46 46.71
C LYS A 18 -12.96 2.93 47.97
N ARG A 19 -11.68 2.52 47.89
CA ARG A 19 -10.93 1.91 49.01
C ARG A 19 -9.92 2.86 49.67
N VAL A 20 -9.75 4.07 49.15
CA VAL A 20 -8.82 5.07 49.69
C VAL A 20 -9.51 6.44 49.69
N GLY A 21 -10.29 6.71 50.73
CA GLY A 21 -10.78 8.07 50.96
C GLY A 21 -12.17 8.13 51.58
N GLY A 22 -12.21 8.50 52.85
CA GLY A 22 -13.30 9.30 53.41
C GLY A 22 -12.73 10.10 54.60
N PRO A 23 -13.41 11.17 55.07
CA PRO A 23 -14.18 12.18 54.33
C PRO A 23 -13.85 13.62 54.78
N SER A 24 -13.78 14.57 53.85
CA SER A 24 -13.91 16.05 54.04
C SER A 24 -13.59 16.69 52.68
N SER A 25 -14.28 17.68 52.11
CA SER A 25 -15.19 18.73 52.59
C SER A 25 -16.05 19.21 51.40
N ILE A 26 -17.29 19.60 51.67
CA ILE A 26 -18.31 20.08 50.73
C ILE A 26 -18.15 21.59 50.47
N PHE A 27 -18.35 22.03 49.21
CA PHE A 27 -18.68 23.41 48.83
C PHE A 27 -20.21 23.59 48.72
N ALA A 28 -20.71 24.74 49.18
CA ALA A 28 -22.11 25.19 49.26
C ALA A 28 -22.81 25.32 47.88
N LEU A 29 -24.14 25.16 47.71
CA LEU A 29 -25.33 26.02 48.02
C LEU A 29 -26.59 25.32 47.41
N PRO A 30 -27.88 25.72 47.55
CA PRO A 30 -28.58 26.75 48.37
C PRO A 30 -29.80 26.14 49.18
N PRO A 31 -30.73 26.93 49.80
CA PRO A 31 -31.57 26.49 50.93
C PRO A 31 -32.96 25.96 50.52
N GLU A 32 -33.54 25.09 51.35
CA GLU A 32 -34.99 24.92 51.47
C GLU A 32 -35.34 24.35 52.85
N GLU A 33 -36.53 24.73 53.32
CA GLU A 33 -37.03 24.78 54.70
C GLU A 33 -37.29 23.41 55.36
N ALA A 34 -37.12 23.33 56.69
CA ALA A 34 -38.16 22.93 57.67
C ALA A 34 -37.58 22.35 58.99
N ASP A 35 -37.82 23.14 60.04
CA ASP A 35 -38.12 22.86 61.46
C ASP A 35 -37.25 22.05 62.46
N PRO A 36 -37.20 22.51 63.74
CA PRO A 36 -36.36 21.97 64.80
C PRO A 36 -37.15 21.09 65.80
N ALA A 37 -36.55 19.99 66.27
CA ALA A 37 -36.92 19.42 67.56
C ALA A 37 -35.80 18.56 68.19
N LEU A 38 -35.54 18.85 69.48
CA LEU A 38 -34.89 18.01 70.49
C LEU A 38 -33.35 17.92 70.52
N THR A 39 -32.78 18.96 71.12
CA THR A 39 -31.58 18.89 71.97
C THR A 39 -31.96 18.35 73.36
N LEU A 40 -30.99 17.68 74.02
CA LEU A 40 -30.84 17.36 75.46
C LEU A 40 -31.10 15.89 75.88
N LEU A 41 -30.01 15.13 76.13
CA LEU A 41 -29.70 14.60 77.48
C LEU A 41 -28.35 13.83 77.56
N CYS A 42 -27.47 14.42 78.38
CA CYS A 42 -26.49 13.85 79.31
C CYS A 42 -25.11 13.27 78.89
N PRO A 43 -24.07 13.46 79.75
CA PRO A 43 -22.65 13.27 79.44
C PRO A 43 -22.02 12.04 80.13
N VAL A 44 -21.17 11.28 79.45
CA VAL A 44 -20.19 10.37 80.09
C VAL A 44 -18.87 10.48 79.33
N ARG A 45 -18.03 11.42 79.77
CA ARG A 45 -16.70 11.68 79.21
C ARG A 45 -15.68 11.66 80.35
N ALA A 46 -15.56 10.53 81.05
CA ALA A 46 -14.50 10.30 82.04
C ALA A 46 -14.37 8.81 82.35
N LEU A 47 -13.69 8.04 81.47
CA LEU A 47 -13.07 6.71 81.73
C LEU A 47 -12.59 6.07 80.42
N ARG A 48 -11.80 6.80 79.62
CA ARG A 48 -11.17 6.27 78.39
C ARG A 48 -9.64 6.33 78.45
N ILE A 49 -9.08 6.34 79.65
CA ILE A 49 -7.65 6.26 79.92
C ILE A 49 -7.42 4.94 80.66
N TYR A 50 -7.59 3.79 79.98
CA TYR A 50 -7.01 2.49 80.39
C TYR A 50 -7.19 1.35 79.38
N VAL A 51 -7.31 1.65 78.07
CA VAL A 51 -7.26 0.62 77.02
C VAL A 51 -6.41 1.15 75.87
N ASP A 52 -5.15 1.41 76.16
CA ASP A 52 -4.16 1.74 75.15
C ASP A 52 -2.84 1.08 75.54
N ARG A 53 -2.83 -0.25 75.56
CA ARG A 53 -1.65 -1.15 75.50
C ARG A 53 -2.07 -2.61 75.72
N THR A 54 -2.53 -3.28 74.67
CA THR A 54 -2.35 -4.74 74.46
C THR A 54 -2.84 -5.09 73.05
N GLN A 55 -1.96 -4.91 72.06
CA GLN A 55 -2.03 -5.64 70.79
C GLN A 55 -1.30 -6.98 71.00
N SER A 56 -2.03 -8.07 71.22
CA SER A 56 -1.62 -9.43 70.89
C SER A 56 -2.76 -10.38 71.26
N PHE A 57 -3.58 -10.76 70.28
CA PHE A 57 -4.37 -12.00 70.20
C PHE A 57 -5.25 -11.90 68.94
N ARG A 58 -4.62 -11.97 67.77
CA ARG A 58 -5.28 -12.39 66.53
C ARG A 58 -5.04 -13.88 66.41
N ASN A 59 -5.99 -14.69 66.85
CA ASN A 59 -6.29 -16.04 66.33
C ASN A 59 -7.48 -16.62 67.08
N SER A 60 -8.66 -16.03 66.84
CA SER A 60 -9.96 -16.68 67.01
C SER A 60 -11.06 -15.82 66.39
N GLU A 61 -10.87 -15.32 65.16
CA GLU A 61 -11.97 -14.82 64.31
C GLU A 61 -12.54 -16.00 63.52
N GLN A 62 -13.13 -16.96 64.24
CA GLN A 62 -14.01 -17.98 63.66
C GLN A 62 -15.07 -18.39 64.69
N LEU A 63 -15.70 -17.41 65.33
CA LEU A 63 -16.96 -17.63 66.06
C LEU A 63 -17.68 -16.32 66.42
N LEU A 64 -17.72 -15.33 65.52
CA LEU A 64 -18.61 -14.17 65.71
C LEU A 64 -18.95 -13.47 64.37
N VAL A 65 -19.34 -14.26 63.37
CA VAL A 65 -20.06 -13.76 62.19
C VAL A 65 -21.42 -14.46 62.13
N CYS A 66 -22.27 -14.14 63.09
CA CYS A 66 -23.73 -14.17 63.02
C CYS A 66 -24.20 -13.19 64.10
N PHE A 67 -25.27 -12.43 63.84
CA PHE A 67 -25.82 -11.35 64.68
C PHE A 67 -25.22 -9.96 64.49
N GLY A 68 -25.24 -9.49 63.24
CA GLY A 68 -25.08 -8.08 62.87
C GLY A 68 -26.25 -7.59 62.03
N GLY A 69 -27.48 -7.78 62.51
CA GLY A 69 -28.69 -7.26 61.85
C GLY A 69 -29.86 -7.35 62.82
N GLN A 70 -30.46 -6.21 63.14
CA GLN A 70 -31.62 -6.02 64.03
C GLN A 70 -31.40 -6.31 65.53
N GLN A 71 -31.12 -5.25 66.31
CA GLN A 71 -31.78 -4.99 67.61
C GLN A 71 -31.22 -3.72 68.24
N LYS A 72 -31.95 -2.62 68.10
CA LYS A 72 -31.78 -1.38 68.90
C LYS A 72 -32.55 -1.44 70.23
N GLU A 73 -32.98 -2.62 70.68
CA GLU A 73 -33.88 -2.79 71.83
C GLU A 73 -33.39 -3.78 72.92
N LYS A 74 -32.15 -4.26 72.90
CA LYS A 74 -31.64 -5.22 73.91
C LYS A 74 -30.35 -4.82 74.62
N ALA A 75 -30.17 -3.53 74.90
CA ALA A 75 -29.10 -3.06 75.79
C ALA A 75 -29.50 -3.07 77.28
N VAL A 76 -30.79 -3.13 77.61
CA VAL A 76 -31.28 -3.11 79.00
C VAL A 76 -31.35 -4.51 79.64
N SER A 77 -31.32 -5.61 78.87
CA SER A 77 -31.48 -6.96 79.45
C SER A 77 -30.18 -7.71 79.79
N LYS A 78 -29.00 -7.22 79.38
CA LYS A 78 -27.72 -7.92 79.64
C LYS A 78 -26.98 -7.48 80.91
N GLN A 79 -27.38 -6.39 81.54
CA GLN A 79 -26.90 -6.00 82.87
C GLN A 79 -27.51 -6.88 83.98
N SER A 80 -28.71 -7.43 83.75
CA SER A 80 -29.36 -8.39 84.65
C SER A 80 -28.70 -9.77 84.67
N CYS A 81 -27.92 -10.15 83.65
CA CYS A 81 -27.35 -11.51 83.58
C CYS A 81 -26.10 -11.68 84.46
N PHE A 82 -25.31 -10.61 84.67
CA PHE A 82 -24.18 -10.62 85.60
C PHE A 82 -24.62 -10.52 87.08
N LEU A 83 -25.78 -9.90 87.34
CA LEU A 83 -26.41 -9.81 88.66
C LEU A 83 -27.35 -10.98 89.00
N MET A 84 -27.77 -11.80 88.03
CA MET A 84 -28.54 -13.03 88.27
C MET A 84 -27.66 -14.27 88.51
N GLY A 85 -26.41 -14.29 88.00
CA GLY A 85 -25.46 -15.37 88.28
C GLY A 85 -24.94 -15.41 89.72
N THR A 86 -25.12 -14.34 90.50
CA THR A 86 -24.75 -14.26 91.91
C THR A 86 -25.89 -14.61 92.87
N LYS A 87 -27.11 -14.89 92.37
CA LYS A 87 -28.26 -15.29 93.20
C LYS A 87 -28.41 -16.79 93.42
N ASN A 88 -27.62 -17.63 92.75
CA ASN A 88 -27.55 -19.08 92.96
C ASN A 88 -26.14 -19.55 93.37
N VAL A 89 -25.49 -18.83 94.28
CA VAL A 89 -24.40 -19.40 95.09
C VAL A 89 -25.05 -20.06 96.30
N PRO A 90 -24.97 -21.40 96.47
CA PRO A 90 -25.54 -22.05 97.64
C PRO A 90 -24.90 -21.50 98.92
N LYS A 91 -25.73 -21.34 99.96
CA LYS A 91 -25.31 -20.99 101.32
C LYS A 91 -24.09 -21.81 101.74
N ARG A 92 -23.16 -21.11 102.39
CA ARG A 92 -21.81 -21.48 102.83
C ARG A 92 -21.74 -22.61 103.88
N SER A 93 -22.52 -23.69 103.75
CA SER A 93 -22.58 -24.76 104.76
C SER A 93 -22.35 -26.19 104.25
N LYS A 94 -22.02 -26.41 102.97
CA LYS A 94 -21.63 -27.74 102.46
C LYS A 94 -20.58 -27.66 101.34
N PHE A 95 -19.34 -27.30 101.67
CA PHE A 95 -18.16 -27.58 100.84
C PHE A 95 -16.93 -27.67 101.75
N THR A 96 -16.86 -28.72 102.57
CA THR A 96 -15.64 -29.23 103.19
C THR A 96 -14.97 -30.23 102.25
N GLY A 97 -14.74 -29.82 101.00
CA GLY A 97 -14.05 -30.62 99.99
C GLY A 97 -12.96 -29.78 99.35
N LYS A 98 -11.70 -30.23 99.45
CA LYS A 98 -10.57 -29.66 98.69
C LYS A 98 -10.95 -29.69 97.21
N LEU A 99 -11.20 -28.52 96.62
CA LEU A 99 -11.41 -28.39 95.19
C LEU A 99 -10.11 -28.82 94.50
N GLY A 100 -10.19 -29.78 93.57
CA GLY A 100 -9.03 -30.23 92.82
C GLY A 100 -8.44 -29.08 91.97
N PRO A 101 -7.12 -29.04 91.75
CA PRO A 101 -6.42 -27.89 91.16
C PRO A 101 -6.82 -27.55 89.71
N HIS A 102 -7.64 -28.37 89.04
CA HIS A 102 -7.95 -28.25 87.61
C HIS A 102 -9.33 -27.66 87.26
N THR A 103 -10.14 -27.21 88.24
CA THR A 103 -11.51 -26.74 87.95
C THR A 103 -11.84 -25.33 88.43
N MET A 104 -10.83 -24.52 88.76
CA MET A 104 -11.04 -23.12 89.17
C MET A 104 -10.49 -22.14 88.14
N ASN A 105 -11.36 -21.30 87.57
CA ASN A 105 -10.93 -20.21 86.69
C ASN A 105 -10.18 -19.15 87.53
N LEU A 106 -8.87 -19.05 87.34
CA LEU A 106 -8.00 -18.14 88.10
C LEU A 106 -8.47 -16.69 88.04
N ILE A 107 -9.03 -16.26 86.90
CA ILE A 107 -9.55 -14.90 86.70
C ILE A 107 -10.75 -14.68 87.61
N SER A 108 -11.73 -15.60 87.57
CA SER A 108 -12.94 -15.52 88.38
C SER A 108 -12.62 -15.57 89.88
N GLY A 109 -11.69 -16.43 90.29
CA GLY A 109 -11.19 -16.51 91.66
C GLY A 109 -10.48 -15.24 92.11
N SER A 110 -9.64 -14.66 91.26
CA SER A 110 -8.91 -13.43 91.59
C SER A 110 -9.84 -12.23 91.71
N PHE A 111 -10.90 -12.15 90.90
CA PHE A 111 -11.95 -11.14 91.06
C PHE A 111 -12.69 -11.30 92.38
N HIS A 112 -13.07 -12.53 92.73
CA HIS A 112 -13.71 -12.81 94.01
C HIS A 112 -12.82 -12.34 95.16
N ASP A 113 -11.53 -12.69 95.12
CA ASP A 113 -10.57 -12.33 96.15
C ASP A 113 -10.40 -10.81 96.23
N GLY A 114 -10.21 -10.12 95.10
CA GLY A 114 -10.12 -8.66 95.08
C GLY A 114 -11.37 -7.96 95.64
N VAL A 115 -12.56 -8.48 95.35
CA VAL A 115 -13.81 -7.97 95.94
C VAL A 115 -13.84 -8.21 97.45
N MET A 116 -13.43 -9.39 97.92
CA MET A 116 -13.37 -9.68 99.35
C MET A 116 -12.39 -8.77 100.09
N LEU A 117 -11.20 -8.52 99.52
CA LEU A 117 -10.23 -7.57 100.05
C LEU A 117 -10.82 -6.16 100.16
N TYR A 118 -11.49 -5.68 99.10
CA TYR A 118 -12.17 -4.40 99.12
C TYR A 118 -13.27 -4.36 100.17
N CYS A 119 -14.07 -5.43 100.31
CA CYS A 119 -15.11 -5.52 101.35
C CYS A 119 -14.52 -5.48 102.76
N HIS A 120 -13.38 -6.15 103.01
CA HIS A 120 -12.69 -6.10 104.31
C HIS A 120 -12.18 -4.69 104.61
N ALA A 121 -11.49 -4.06 103.67
CA ALA A 121 -11.00 -2.69 103.83
C ALA A 121 -12.16 -1.69 104.02
N LEU A 122 -13.23 -1.83 103.24
CA LEU A 122 -14.43 -1.00 103.34
C LEU A 122 -15.08 -1.15 104.73
N ASN A 123 -15.29 -2.39 105.19
CA ASN A 123 -15.90 -2.67 106.49
C ASN A 123 -15.11 -2.06 107.65
N GLU A 124 -13.79 -2.01 107.56
CA GLU A 124 -12.94 -1.38 108.58
C GLU A 124 -12.92 0.15 108.48
N THR A 125 -13.13 0.72 107.29
CA THR A 125 -13.21 2.18 107.09
C THR A 125 -14.59 2.76 107.40
N LEU A 126 -15.61 1.91 107.59
CA LEU A 126 -16.95 2.33 107.92
C LEU A 126 -17.03 2.71 109.40
N ASP A 127 -17.06 4.02 109.68
CA ASP A 127 -17.38 4.55 111.01
C ASP A 127 -18.88 4.45 111.32
N ARG A 128 -19.23 4.47 112.62
CA ARG A 128 -20.63 4.43 113.11
C ARG A 128 -21.55 5.53 112.52
N SER A 129 -20.99 6.55 111.87
CA SER A 129 -21.68 7.69 111.25
C SER A 129 -22.26 7.40 109.85
N GLY A 130 -22.01 6.22 109.26
CA GLY A 130 -22.72 5.76 108.04
C GLY A 130 -22.41 6.53 106.75
N ALA A 131 -21.44 7.45 106.76
CA ALA A 131 -21.00 8.17 105.57
C ALA A 131 -20.07 7.30 104.71
N ARG A 132 -20.20 7.37 103.37
CA ARG A 132 -19.36 6.61 102.44
C ARG A 132 -17.91 7.13 102.50
N PRO A 133 -16.91 6.29 102.87
CA PRO A 133 -15.52 6.73 102.92
C PRO A 133 -14.99 7.01 101.50
N PRO A 134 -14.10 8.01 101.36
CA PRO A 134 -13.45 8.30 100.08
C PRO A 134 -12.52 7.14 99.68
N GLY A 135 -12.44 6.88 98.37
CA GLY A 135 -11.84 5.64 97.84
C GLY A 135 -10.33 5.53 98.04
N ASP A 136 -9.63 6.64 98.18
CA ASP A 136 -8.19 6.71 98.46
C ASP A 136 -7.83 6.14 99.84
N VAL A 137 -8.68 6.36 100.84
CA VAL A 137 -8.51 5.82 102.19
C VAL A 137 -8.72 4.30 102.21
N ILE A 138 -9.72 3.81 101.48
CA ILE A 138 -9.99 2.37 101.35
C ILE A 138 -8.80 1.68 100.66
N ASN A 139 -8.32 2.26 99.55
CA ASN A 139 -7.21 1.70 98.78
C ASN A 139 -5.93 1.57 99.63
N LYS A 140 -5.54 2.62 100.37
CA LYS A 140 -4.37 2.55 101.25
C LYS A 140 -4.47 1.47 102.32
N ARG A 141 -5.68 1.16 102.79
CA ARG A 141 -5.90 0.06 103.75
C ARG A 141 -5.88 -1.31 103.12
N MET A 142 -6.05 -1.43 101.81
CA MET A 142 -5.92 -2.72 101.12
C MET A 142 -4.46 -3.16 100.98
N TRP A 143 -3.50 -2.22 101.01
CA TRP A 143 -2.07 -2.49 100.82
C TRP A 143 -1.43 -3.14 102.05
N ASN A 144 -0.31 -3.85 101.83
CA ASN A 144 0.48 -4.52 102.86
C ASN A 144 -0.33 -5.47 103.76
N ARG A 145 -1.17 -6.30 103.15
CA ARG A 145 -2.06 -7.24 103.85
C ARG A 145 -1.96 -8.63 103.27
N THR A 146 -2.08 -9.61 104.16
CA THR A 146 -2.17 -11.02 103.79
C THR A 146 -3.50 -11.57 104.29
N TYR A 147 -4.27 -12.22 103.41
CA TYR A 147 -5.50 -12.91 103.78
C TYR A 147 -5.70 -14.16 102.93
N HIS A 148 -6.50 -15.10 103.42
CA HIS A 148 -6.84 -16.31 102.67
C HIS A 148 -8.06 -16.07 101.79
N GLY A 149 -7.84 -16.06 100.48
CA GLY A 149 -8.86 -16.03 99.44
C GLY A 149 -9.18 -17.42 98.89
N VAL A 150 -10.08 -17.46 97.91
CA VAL A 150 -10.46 -18.69 97.20
C VAL A 150 -9.31 -19.15 96.29
N THR A 151 -8.45 -18.23 95.82
CA THR A 151 -7.23 -18.57 95.05
C THR A 151 -6.04 -18.95 95.93
N GLY A 152 -6.23 -19.11 97.25
CA GLY A 152 -5.17 -19.45 98.20
C GLY A 152 -4.76 -18.26 99.06
N LEU A 153 -3.50 -18.24 99.50
CA LEU A 153 -2.94 -17.11 100.25
C LEU A 153 -2.80 -15.91 99.31
N VAL A 154 -3.39 -14.78 99.68
CA VAL A 154 -3.32 -13.51 98.95
C VAL A 154 -2.50 -12.56 99.80
N GLN A 155 -1.29 -12.25 99.35
CA GLN A 155 -0.40 -11.27 99.98
C GLN A 155 -0.27 -10.07 99.06
N LEU A 156 -0.43 -8.87 99.62
CA LEU A 156 -0.26 -7.60 98.91
C LEU A 156 0.93 -6.87 99.49
N ASP A 157 1.74 -6.29 98.62
CA ASP A 157 2.90 -5.50 99.02
C ASP A 157 2.49 -4.06 99.43
N GLU A 158 3.49 -3.25 99.76
CA GLU A 158 3.32 -1.85 100.17
C GLU A 158 2.71 -0.95 99.08
N ASN A 159 2.81 -1.35 97.81
CA ASN A 159 2.24 -0.63 96.66
C ASN A 159 0.84 -1.12 96.29
N GLY A 160 0.35 -2.18 96.96
CA GLY A 160 -0.93 -2.80 96.67
C GLY A 160 -0.90 -3.84 95.56
N ASP A 161 0.29 -4.26 95.13
CA ASP A 161 0.45 -5.32 94.15
C ASP A 161 0.40 -6.68 94.84
N ARG A 162 -0.29 -7.64 94.21
CA ARG A 162 -0.40 -9.00 94.76
C ARG A 162 0.89 -9.77 94.51
N GLU A 163 1.51 -10.26 95.58
CA GLU A 163 2.59 -11.24 95.51
C GLU A 163 1.99 -12.62 95.19
N ILE A 164 2.45 -13.22 94.09
CA ILE A 164 1.99 -14.52 93.61
C ILE A 164 3.20 -15.41 93.36
N ASP A 165 3.13 -16.63 93.86
CA ASP A 165 4.08 -17.69 93.54
C ASP A 165 3.67 -18.37 92.23
N PHE A 166 4.65 -18.62 91.35
CA PHE A 166 4.42 -19.32 90.08
C PHE A 166 5.20 -20.62 90.05
N ALA A 167 4.60 -21.71 89.58
CA ALA A 167 5.33 -22.95 89.31
C ALA A 167 5.63 -23.04 87.81
N LEU A 168 6.91 -23.23 87.46
CA LEU A 168 7.35 -23.52 86.10
C LEU A 168 7.28 -25.03 85.85
N TRP A 169 6.42 -25.42 84.92
CA TRP A 169 6.28 -26.79 84.48
C TRP A 169 7.11 -26.99 83.21
N ASP A 170 7.92 -28.04 83.19
CA ASP A 170 8.67 -28.45 82.00
C ASP A 170 8.51 -29.95 81.77
N MET A 171 8.72 -30.38 80.53
CA MET A 171 8.61 -31.78 80.14
C MET A 171 9.91 -32.49 80.50
N THR A 172 9.89 -33.26 81.59
CA THR A 172 11.09 -33.95 82.10
C THR A 172 11.43 -35.21 81.30
N ASP A 173 10.44 -35.84 80.66
CA ASP A 173 10.62 -36.96 79.75
C ASP A 173 9.91 -36.70 78.42
N THR A 174 10.71 -36.51 77.36
CA THR A 174 10.24 -36.20 76.00
C THR A 174 9.56 -37.37 75.31
N ASN A 175 9.76 -38.61 75.78
CA ASN A 175 9.15 -39.81 75.17
C ASN A 175 7.77 -40.11 75.76
N THR A 176 7.56 -39.83 77.05
CA THR A 176 6.27 -40.05 77.72
C THR A 176 5.40 -38.80 77.77
N GLY A 177 5.96 -37.62 77.51
CA GLY A 177 5.22 -36.36 77.47
C GLY A 177 4.77 -35.87 78.85
N VAL A 178 5.38 -36.38 79.93
CA VAL A 178 5.03 -36.03 81.31
C VAL A 178 5.64 -34.68 81.68
N TYR A 179 4.79 -33.77 82.15
CA TYR A 179 5.22 -32.48 82.69
C TYR A 179 5.35 -32.55 84.21
N GLN A 180 6.46 -32.02 84.73
CA GLN A 180 6.72 -31.88 86.17
C GLN A 180 7.14 -30.45 86.48
N ILE A 181 7.00 -30.06 87.75
CA ILE A 181 7.45 -28.75 88.22
C ILE A 181 8.97 -28.79 88.33
N VAL A 182 9.64 -27.89 87.62
CA VAL A 182 11.11 -27.82 87.55
C VAL A 182 11.67 -26.67 88.37
N SER A 183 10.89 -25.61 88.55
CA SER A 183 11.27 -24.49 89.42
C SER A 183 10.04 -23.75 89.92
N LEU A 184 10.12 -23.20 91.13
CA LEU A 184 9.07 -22.41 91.74
C LEU A 184 9.55 -20.96 91.92
N TYR A 185 8.86 -20.02 91.30
CA TYR A 185 9.02 -18.59 91.54
C TYR A 185 8.38 -18.25 92.89
N ASN A 186 9.20 -17.76 93.82
CA ASN A 186 8.70 -17.19 95.05
C ASN A 186 8.47 -15.68 94.85
N GLY A 187 7.21 -15.25 94.94
CA GLY A 187 6.76 -13.88 94.71
C GLY A 187 7.35 -12.88 95.69
N SER A 188 7.46 -13.25 96.97
CA SER A 188 8.01 -12.39 98.02
C SER A 188 9.53 -12.20 97.90
N GLN A 189 10.26 -13.26 97.53
CA GLN A 189 11.71 -13.20 97.35
C GLN A 189 12.13 -12.78 95.93
N LYS A 190 11.16 -12.63 95.03
CA LYS A 190 11.32 -12.31 93.60
C LYS A 190 12.40 -13.15 92.91
N ARG A 191 12.50 -14.43 93.27
CA ARG A 191 13.51 -15.37 92.75
C ARG A 191 12.90 -16.71 92.36
N MET A 192 13.47 -17.29 91.31
CA MET A 192 13.20 -18.68 90.91
C MET A 192 14.02 -19.63 91.80
N ILE A 193 13.34 -20.52 92.51
CA ILE A 193 13.95 -21.56 93.32
C ILE A 193 13.87 -22.86 92.49
N PRO A 194 15.00 -23.43 92.02
CA PRO A 194 14.98 -24.68 91.27
C PRO A 194 14.67 -25.87 92.20
N GLU A 195 13.87 -26.82 91.71
CA GLU A 195 13.62 -28.06 92.45
C GLU A 195 14.88 -28.95 92.44
N PRO A 196 15.28 -29.56 93.57
CA PRO A 196 16.51 -30.35 93.64
C PRO A 196 16.51 -31.50 92.63
N GLY A 197 17.52 -31.53 91.76
CA GLY A 197 17.66 -32.58 90.74
C GLY A 197 16.93 -32.34 89.42
N MET A 198 16.17 -31.26 89.28
CA MET A 198 15.44 -30.91 88.05
C MET A 198 16.11 -29.71 87.34
N LYS A 199 16.23 -29.75 86.01
CA LYS A 199 16.78 -28.65 85.19
C LYS A 199 15.86 -28.36 84.01
N VAL A 200 15.70 -27.08 83.66
CA VAL A 200 14.90 -26.64 82.51
C VAL A 200 15.60 -27.05 81.21
N HIS A 201 14.90 -27.74 80.33
CA HIS A 201 15.44 -28.24 79.08
C HIS A 201 15.24 -27.24 77.94
N TRP A 202 16.31 -26.54 77.57
CA TRP A 202 16.31 -25.63 76.42
C TRP A 202 16.78 -26.32 75.15
N LEU A 203 16.03 -26.21 74.05
CA LEU A 203 16.34 -26.83 72.74
C LEU A 203 17.75 -26.49 72.18
N LYS A 204 18.33 -25.36 72.58
CA LYS A 204 19.70 -24.92 72.19
C LYS A 204 20.69 -24.92 73.36
N GLY A 205 20.36 -25.56 74.48
CA GLY A 205 21.19 -25.64 75.68
C GLY A 205 21.20 -24.39 76.57
N SER A 206 20.72 -23.23 76.07
CA SER A 206 20.62 -21.98 76.82
C SER A 206 19.24 -21.33 76.64
N PRO A 207 18.79 -20.51 77.61
CA PRO A 207 17.57 -19.71 77.44
C PRO A 207 17.72 -18.78 76.22
N PRO A 208 16.66 -18.63 75.40
CA PRO A 208 16.64 -17.65 74.33
C PRO A 208 16.72 -16.23 74.92
N PRO A 209 17.24 -15.24 74.16
CA PRO A 209 17.23 -13.86 74.60
C PRO A 209 15.79 -13.37 74.84
N ASP A 210 15.64 -12.55 75.87
CA ASP A 210 14.38 -11.94 76.33
C ASP A 210 13.70 -11.07 75.27
N ILE A 211 14.48 -10.52 74.33
CA ILE A 211 13.99 -9.77 73.17
C ILE A 211 14.61 -10.35 71.89
N PRO A 212 13.80 -10.74 70.88
CA PRO A 212 14.34 -11.19 69.59
C PRO A 212 15.15 -10.06 68.92
N LEU A 213 16.10 -10.42 68.05
CA LEU A 213 17.08 -9.49 67.47
C LEU A 213 16.47 -8.19 66.89
N CYS A 214 15.31 -8.27 66.22
CA CYS A 214 14.60 -7.11 65.64
C CYS A 214 13.52 -6.48 66.54
N GLY A 215 13.36 -6.92 67.80
CA GLY A 215 12.30 -6.50 68.70
C GLY A 215 10.94 -7.14 68.39
N PHE A 216 10.05 -7.22 69.37
CA PHE A 216 8.74 -7.88 69.23
C PHE A 216 7.79 -7.20 68.22
N LYS A 217 8.06 -5.93 67.88
CA LYS A 217 7.27 -5.11 66.95
C LYS A 217 8.02 -4.73 65.67
N ASN A 218 9.25 -5.22 65.47
CA ASN A 218 10.14 -4.83 64.37
C ASN A 218 10.61 -3.35 64.40
N ASP A 219 10.68 -2.75 65.59
CA ASP A 219 10.94 -1.31 65.75
C ASP A 219 12.43 -0.92 65.72
N LYS A 220 13.36 -1.89 65.64
CA LYS A 220 14.80 -1.60 65.57
C LYS A 220 15.17 -1.10 64.15
N PRO A 221 15.87 0.05 64.03
CA PRO A 221 16.13 0.71 62.74
C PRO A 221 17.00 -0.09 61.76
N ALA A 222 17.72 -1.11 62.25
CA ALA A 222 18.49 -2.03 61.40
C ALA A 222 17.61 -3.06 60.65
N CYS A 223 16.36 -3.29 61.09
CA CYS A 223 15.43 -4.25 60.50
C CYS A 223 14.28 -3.60 59.72
N LEU A 224 14.21 -2.26 59.67
CA LEU A 224 13.29 -1.52 58.80
C LEU A 224 13.84 -1.53 57.38
N ALA A 225 13.26 -2.36 56.50
CA ALA A 225 13.45 -2.21 55.06
C ALA A 225 13.06 -0.77 54.68
N LYS A 226 13.98 -0.01 54.07
CA LYS A 226 13.80 1.40 53.68
C LYS A 226 12.41 1.60 53.05
N THR A 227 11.48 2.14 53.81
CA THR A 227 10.19 2.55 53.27
C THR A 227 10.42 3.77 52.38
N VAL A 228 9.94 3.67 51.14
CA VAL A 228 9.97 4.72 50.12
C VAL A 228 9.56 6.06 50.73
N THR A 229 10.38 7.09 50.59
CA THR A 229 10.12 8.42 51.19
C THR A 229 8.92 9.09 50.50
N MET A 230 8.20 9.98 51.19
CA MET A 230 7.01 10.65 50.63
C MET A 230 7.28 11.35 49.29
N HIS A 231 8.49 11.87 49.08
CA HIS A 231 8.92 12.47 47.80
C HIS A 231 9.03 11.45 46.66
N GLN A 232 9.42 10.21 46.95
CA GLN A 232 9.48 9.14 45.96
C GLN A 232 8.06 8.66 45.58
N MET A 233 7.12 8.62 46.53
CA MET A 233 5.70 8.31 46.24
C MET A 233 5.06 9.39 45.34
N ILE A 234 5.31 10.67 45.61
CA ILE A 234 4.82 11.78 44.76
C ILE A 234 5.44 11.70 43.36
N SER A 235 6.74 11.41 43.26
CA SER A 235 7.41 11.25 41.97
C SER A 235 6.81 10.11 41.14
N ILE A 236 6.47 8.97 41.77
CA ILE A 236 5.84 7.84 41.07
C ILE A 236 4.45 8.24 40.53
N VAL A 237 3.66 8.97 41.32
CA VAL A 237 2.32 9.43 40.89
C VAL A 237 2.42 10.44 39.75
N VAL A 238 3.35 11.39 39.82
CA VAL A 238 3.58 12.38 38.74
C VAL A 238 4.07 11.69 37.47
N CYS A 239 5.00 10.73 37.57
CA CYS A 239 5.42 9.92 36.43
C CYS A 239 4.25 9.14 35.83
N PHE A 240 3.36 8.59 36.65
CA PHE A 240 2.20 7.84 36.15
C PHE A 240 1.19 8.74 35.42
N ILE A 241 0.91 9.94 35.97
CA ILE A 241 0.07 10.95 35.30
C ILE A 241 0.72 11.40 33.99
N PHE A 242 2.02 11.63 33.97
CA PHE A 242 2.75 11.98 32.75
C PHE A 242 2.65 10.88 31.70
N ILE A 243 2.81 9.60 32.07
CA ILE A 243 2.64 8.46 31.15
C ILE A 243 1.19 8.40 30.61
N ILE A 244 0.18 8.67 31.43
CA ILE A 244 -1.21 8.71 30.97
C ILE A 244 -1.41 9.85 29.98
N ILE A 245 -0.91 11.05 30.28
CA ILE A 245 -1.01 12.20 29.37
C ILE A 245 -0.31 11.88 28.04
N VAL A 246 0.92 11.34 28.08
CA VAL A 246 1.66 10.96 26.87
C VAL A 246 0.89 9.91 26.07
N THR A 247 0.35 8.86 26.70
CA THR A 247 -0.40 7.82 25.99
C THR A 247 -1.71 8.35 25.38
N VAL A 248 -2.45 9.20 26.08
CA VAL A 248 -3.65 9.87 25.53
C VAL A 248 -3.28 10.80 24.39
N THR A 249 -2.21 11.58 24.52
CA THR A 249 -1.74 12.51 23.48
C THR A 249 -1.29 11.74 22.23
N VAL A 250 -0.58 10.62 22.39
CA VAL A 250 -0.21 9.72 21.28
C VAL A 250 -1.46 9.12 20.63
N PHE A 251 -2.49 8.76 21.42
CA PHE A 251 -3.73 8.21 20.88
C PHE A 251 -4.51 9.26 20.08
N ILE A 252 -4.60 10.49 20.59
CA ILE A 252 -5.21 11.63 19.90
C ILE A 252 -4.42 11.96 18.63
N TYR A 253 -3.09 12.04 18.72
CA TYR A 253 -2.23 12.28 17.56
C TYR A 253 -2.39 11.19 16.49
N ARG A 254 -2.41 9.91 16.88
CA ARG A 254 -2.66 8.79 15.95
C ARG A 254 -4.04 8.90 15.30
N LYS A 255 -5.07 9.27 16.07
CA LYS A 255 -6.43 9.47 15.56
C LYS A 255 -6.47 10.64 14.56
N LEU A 256 -5.88 11.78 14.89
CA LEU A 256 -5.79 12.95 14.03
C LEU A 256 -4.99 12.67 12.76
N LYS A 257 -3.85 11.98 12.86
CA LYS A 257 -3.05 11.57 11.70
C LYS A 257 -3.85 10.65 10.77
N LEU A 258 -4.59 9.69 11.34
CA LEU A 258 -5.44 8.79 10.56
C LEU A 258 -6.58 9.54 9.85
N GLU A 259 -7.20 10.51 10.51
CA GLU A 259 -8.23 11.37 9.91
C GLU A 259 -7.65 12.24 8.79
N ASN A 260 -6.48 12.85 8.99
CA ASN A 260 -5.78 13.61 7.95
C ASN A 260 -5.44 12.76 6.71
N GLU A 261 -5.02 11.52 6.90
CA GLU A 261 -4.73 10.59 5.79
C GLU A 261 -6.00 10.17 5.03
N LEU A 262 -7.15 10.06 5.71
CA LEU A 262 -8.45 9.78 5.09
C LEU A 262 -8.97 10.99 4.31
N THR A 263 -8.80 12.21 4.83
CA THR A 263 -9.21 13.46 4.16
C THR A 263 -8.34 13.77 2.95
N ALA A 264 -7.09 13.29 2.90
CA ALA A 264 -6.19 13.51 1.77
C ALA A 264 -6.64 12.83 0.47
N GLN A 265 -7.63 11.90 0.52
CA GLN A 265 -8.27 11.27 -0.64
C GLN A 265 -7.31 10.81 -1.76
N LEU A 266 -6.08 10.42 -1.45
CA LEU A 266 -5.02 10.10 -2.42
C LEU A 266 -5.34 8.89 -3.35
N TRP A 267 -6.48 8.22 -3.17
CA TRP A 267 -6.99 7.12 -4.01
C TRP A 267 -7.92 7.64 -5.11
N ARG A 268 -8.38 8.89 -4.98
CA ARG A 268 -9.33 9.51 -5.89
C ARG A 268 -8.60 9.87 -7.17
N VAL A 269 -9.18 9.44 -8.28
CA VAL A 269 -8.74 9.81 -9.62
C VAL A 269 -9.85 10.63 -10.24
N ASP A 270 -9.49 11.80 -10.75
CA ASP A 270 -10.42 12.63 -11.49
C ASP A 270 -10.54 12.11 -12.92
N TRP A 271 -11.76 12.14 -13.46
CA TRP A 271 -12.06 11.58 -14.78
C TRP A 271 -11.28 12.27 -15.91
N GLU A 272 -10.93 13.54 -15.73
CA GLU A 272 -10.18 14.36 -16.70
C GLU A 272 -8.73 13.88 -16.89
N ASP A 273 -8.14 13.26 -15.86
CA ASP A 273 -6.78 12.70 -15.93
C ASP A 273 -6.74 11.37 -16.71
N ILE A 274 -7.90 10.78 -17.00
CA ILE A 274 -8.02 9.50 -17.69
C ILE A 274 -8.09 9.76 -19.19
N GLN A 275 -7.00 9.50 -19.89
CA GLN A 275 -6.98 9.55 -21.34
C GLN A 275 -7.45 8.20 -21.90
N MET A 276 -8.68 8.17 -22.42
CA MET A 276 -9.18 7.02 -23.17
C MET A 276 -8.41 6.94 -24.50
N SER A 277 -7.85 5.79 -24.83
CA SER A 277 -7.27 5.57 -26.16
C SER A 277 -8.33 5.87 -27.23
N ASN A 278 -7.97 6.61 -28.29
CA ASN A 278 -8.84 7.12 -29.37
C ASN A 278 -9.64 6.07 -30.19
N MET A 279 -9.77 4.83 -29.71
CA MET A 279 -10.55 3.76 -30.35
C MET A 279 -12.07 3.88 -30.21
N ASP A 280 -12.59 4.74 -29.33
CA ASP A 280 -14.05 4.90 -29.15
C ASP A 280 -14.77 5.47 -30.40
N LYS A 281 -14.06 6.17 -31.29
CA LYS A 281 -14.62 6.59 -32.60
C LYS A 281 -14.78 5.42 -33.58
N VAL A 282 -14.04 4.32 -33.39
CA VAL A 282 -14.16 3.09 -34.19
C VAL A 282 -15.23 2.16 -33.61
N LEU A 283 -15.38 2.12 -32.29
CA LEU A 283 -16.32 1.26 -31.56
C LEU A 283 -17.80 1.47 -31.96
N ARG A 284 -18.20 2.69 -32.36
CA ARG A 284 -19.57 2.96 -32.82
C ARG A 284 -19.86 2.51 -34.25
N ARG A 285 -18.83 2.28 -35.09
CA ARG A 285 -19.00 1.85 -36.49
C ARG A 285 -18.92 0.34 -36.70
N ALA A 286 -18.32 -0.41 -35.77
CA ALA A 286 -18.11 -1.86 -35.91
C ALA A 286 -19.24 -2.72 -35.29
N CYS A 287 -20.24 -2.13 -34.63
CA CYS A 287 -21.24 -2.84 -33.83
C CYS A 287 -22.38 -3.50 -34.64
N SER A 288 -22.18 -3.81 -35.92
CA SER A 288 -23.23 -4.40 -36.77
C SER A 288 -22.86 -5.72 -37.44
N LYS A 289 -21.72 -6.38 -37.14
CA LYS A 289 -21.37 -7.60 -37.89
C LYS A 289 -20.56 -8.73 -37.28
N LEU A 290 -20.31 -8.80 -35.96
CA LEU A 290 -19.61 -9.97 -35.38
C LEU A 290 -20.35 -10.60 -34.20
N THR A 291 -20.42 -11.92 -34.27
CA THR A 291 -21.45 -12.80 -33.73
C THR A 291 -21.15 -13.26 -32.31
N MET A 292 -22.20 -13.27 -31.48
CA MET A 292 -22.46 -14.06 -30.28
C MET A 292 -21.39 -15.08 -29.82
N SER A 293 -20.55 -14.67 -28.88
CA SER A 293 -19.98 -15.56 -27.86
C SER A 293 -20.11 -14.87 -26.50
N LEU A 294 -21.32 -14.99 -25.92
CA LEU A 294 -21.63 -14.54 -24.58
C LEU A 294 -21.24 -15.65 -23.59
N ARG A 295 -20.07 -15.52 -22.97
CA ARG A 295 -19.78 -16.18 -21.68
C ARG A 295 -19.06 -15.24 -20.71
N GLY A 296 -19.85 -14.34 -20.13
CA GLY A 296 -19.79 -14.00 -18.70
C GLY A 296 -18.64 -13.15 -18.12
N SER A 297 -17.53 -12.91 -18.83
CA SER A 297 -16.43 -12.04 -18.36
C SER A 297 -16.65 -10.57 -18.81
N ASN A 298 -16.32 -9.61 -17.95
CA ASN A 298 -16.23 -8.18 -18.32
C ASN A 298 -14.97 -7.85 -19.16
N TYR A 299 -14.23 -8.89 -19.57
CA TYR A 299 -12.95 -8.85 -20.26
C TYR A 299 -13.18 -9.51 -21.63
N GLY A 300 -13.66 -8.72 -22.58
CA GLY A 300 -13.79 -9.13 -23.98
C GLY A 300 -12.53 -8.73 -24.73
N SER A 301 -11.97 -9.66 -25.50
CA SER A 301 -10.80 -9.44 -26.34
C SER A 301 -11.12 -8.52 -27.53
N LEU A 302 -10.39 -7.41 -27.64
CA LEU A 302 -10.40 -6.52 -28.81
C LEU A 302 -9.10 -6.74 -29.60
N LEU A 303 -9.24 -7.12 -30.87
CA LEU A 303 -8.14 -7.18 -31.83
C LEU A 303 -7.89 -5.77 -32.40
N THR A 304 -6.64 -5.29 -32.33
CA THR A 304 -6.21 -4.08 -33.05
C THR A 304 -6.21 -4.35 -34.56
N MET A 305 -6.53 -3.34 -35.40
CA MET A 305 -6.56 -3.48 -36.87
C MET A 305 -5.25 -3.98 -37.50
N ASP A 306 -4.12 -3.89 -36.78
CA ASP A 306 -2.80 -4.34 -37.24
C ASP A 306 -2.36 -5.71 -36.67
N GLY A 307 -3.27 -6.52 -36.13
CA GLY A 307 -3.01 -7.93 -35.78
C GLY A 307 -2.02 -8.21 -34.64
N ASN A 308 -1.29 -7.21 -34.13
CA ASN A 308 -0.14 -7.43 -33.25
C ASN A 308 -0.39 -7.29 -31.75
N TYR A 309 -1.55 -6.79 -31.30
CA TYR A 309 -1.88 -6.69 -29.87
C TYR A 309 -3.33 -7.09 -29.58
N GLN A 310 -3.50 -8.15 -28.78
CA GLN A 310 -4.80 -8.57 -28.29
C GLN A 310 -5.08 -7.85 -26.96
N ILE A 311 -6.03 -6.92 -26.96
CA ILE A 311 -6.40 -6.15 -25.78
C ILE A 311 -7.50 -6.91 -25.04
N TYR A 312 -7.15 -7.58 -23.95
CA TYR A 312 -8.08 -8.41 -23.16
C TYR A 312 -9.01 -7.62 -22.22
N ALA A 313 -8.75 -6.32 -22.01
CA ALA A 313 -9.50 -5.48 -21.07
C ALA A 313 -9.73 -4.08 -21.62
N LYS A 314 -10.75 -3.35 -21.13
CA LYS A 314 -10.81 -1.90 -21.35
C LYS A 314 -9.60 -1.26 -20.68
N THR A 315 -8.81 -0.51 -21.45
CA THR A 315 -7.60 0.17 -20.98
C THR A 315 -7.72 1.68 -21.07
N CYS A 316 -6.94 2.38 -20.27
CA CYS A 316 -6.82 3.83 -20.32
C CYS A 316 -5.41 4.26 -19.89
N TYR A 317 -4.99 5.45 -20.33
CA TYR A 317 -3.74 6.05 -19.89
C TYR A 317 -4.01 6.95 -18.69
N TYR A 318 -3.34 6.66 -17.57
CA TYR A 318 -3.35 7.51 -16.38
C TYR A 318 -1.91 7.92 -16.07
N LYS A 319 -1.64 9.24 -16.09
CA LYS A 319 -0.29 9.81 -15.90
C LYS A 319 0.79 9.17 -16.79
N GLY A 320 0.44 8.85 -18.04
CA GLY A 320 1.34 8.24 -19.03
C GLY A 320 1.46 6.72 -18.96
N ASN A 321 0.87 6.05 -17.95
CA ASN A 321 0.92 4.59 -17.81
C ASN A 321 -0.40 3.94 -18.28
N ILE A 322 -0.30 2.77 -18.93
CA ILE A 322 -1.47 1.97 -19.31
C ILE A 322 -2.05 1.31 -18.06
N THR A 323 -3.36 1.46 -17.87
CA THR A 323 -4.10 0.95 -16.71
C THR A 323 -5.40 0.29 -17.15
N ALA A 324 -5.85 -0.71 -16.41
CA ALA A 324 -7.12 -1.40 -16.63
C ALA A 324 -8.25 -0.62 -15.95
N ILE A 325 -9.31 -0.32 -16.71
CA ILE A 325 -10.48 0.41 -16.22
C ILE A 325 -11.70 -0.51 -16.11
N LYS A 326 -12.29 -0.56 -14.92
CA LYS A 326 -13.52 -1.32 -14.64
C LYS A 326 -14.64 -0.37 -14.24
N TYR A 327 -15.68 -0.29 -15.07
CA TYR A 327 -16.86 0.51 -14.79
C TYR A 327 -17.74 -0.17 -13.74
N VAL A 328 -18.24 0.63 -12.80
CA VAL A 328 -19.17 0.18 -11.76
C VAL A 328 -20.56 0.70 -12.09
N ASN A 329 -21.51 -0.22 -12.30
CA ASN A 329 -22.88 0.12 -12.64
C ASN A 329 -23.67 0.56 -11.40
N LYS A 330 -23.36 1.75 -10.86
CA LYS A 330 -24.09 2.39 -9.75
C LYS A 330 -24.33 3.86 -10.06
N LYS A 331 -25.54 4.35 -9.79
CA LYS A 331 -25.92 5.76 -10.03
C LYS A 331 -25.17 6.73 -9.12
N ARG A 332 -24.88 6.31 -7.88
CA ARG A 332 -24.13 7.08 -6.88
C ARG A 332 -23.53 6.12 -5.85
N ILE A 333 -22.34 6.45 -5.35
CA ILE A 333 -21.72 5.76 -4.22
C ILE A 333 -21.60 6.76 -3.08
N GLU A 334 -22.21 6.43 -1.95
CA GLU A 334 -22.06 7.22 -0.73
C GLU A 334 -20.73 6.86 -0.05
N LEU A 335 -19.89 7.88 0.13
CA LEU A 335 -18.60 7.75 0.82
C LEU A 335 -18.81 7.67 2.34
N THR A 336 -19.24 6.50 2.81
CA THR A 336 -19.27 6.21 4.24
C THR A 336 -17.86 5.94 4.77
N ARG A 337 -17.66 6.09 6.08
CA ARG A 337 -16.38 5.81 6.76
C ARG A 337 -15.87 4.40 6.43
N LYS A 338 -16.75 3.40 6.36
CA LYS A 338 -16.41 2.01 6.01
C LYS A 338 -15.78 1.92 4.60
N VAL A 339 -16.39 2.59 3.62
CA VAL A 339 -15.92 2.61 2.21
C VAL A 339 -14.56 3.30 2.09
N LEU A 340 -14.33 4.40 2.81
CA LEU A 340 -13.04 5.08 2.82
C LEU A 340 -11.91 4.21 3.41
N PHE A 341 -12.22 3.43 4.46
CA PHE A 341 -11.28 2.44 4.99
C PHE A 341 -11.00 1.31 3.99
N GLU A 342 -12.03 0.80 3.28
CA GLU A 342 -11.85 -0.19 2.22
C GLU A 342 -10.91 0.32 1.11
N LEU A 343 -11.13 1.54 0.62
CA LEU A 343 -10.28 2.16 -0.41
C LEU A 343 -8.85 2.41 0.07
N LYS A 344 -8.68 2.82 1.33
CA LYS A 344 -7.35 2.98 1.93
C LYS A 344 -6.62 1.64 2.01
N HIS A 345 -7.26 0.61 2.55
CA HIS A 345 -6.65 -0.72 2.65
C HIS A 345 -6.27 -1.28 1.28
N MET A 346 -7.11 -1.08 0.26
CA MET A 346 -6.78 -1.51 -1.12
C MET A 346 -5.53 -0.82 -1.68
N ARG A 347 -5.30 0.45 -1.36
CA ARG A 347 -4.11 1.19 -1.80
C ARG A 347 -2.85 0.79 -1.04
N ASP A 348 -2.99 0.51 0.26
CA ASP A 348 -1.87 0.18 1.13
C ASP A 348 -1.38 -1.27 0.92
N VAL A 349 -2.27 -2.16 0.43
CA VAL A 349 -1.94 -3.54 0.10
C VAL A 349 -1.10 -3.59 -1.19
N GLN A 350 0.14 -4.09 -1.07
CA GLN A 350 1.06 -4.30 -2.20
C GLN A 350 1.67 -5.70 -2.10
N ASN A 351 1.61 -6.44 -3.21
CA ASN A 351 2.22 -7.76 -3.34
C ASN A 351 2.51 -8.03 -4.82
N GLU A 352 3.54 -8.84 -5.10
CA GLU A 352 3.93 -9.21 -6.47
C GLU A 352 2.83 -10.02 -7.19
N HIS A 353 2.06 -10.83 -6.47
CA HIS A 353 1.01 -11.71 -6.99
C HIS A 353 -0.41 -11.14 -6.81
N LEU A 354 -0.56 -9.84 -6.53
CA LEU A 354 -1.84 -9.12 -6.52
C LEU A 354 -1.76 -7.93 -7.47
N THR A 355 -2.85 -7.60 -8.17
CA THR A 355 -2.86 -6.41 -9.04
C THR A 355 -2.84 -5.14 -8.19
N ARG A 356 -1.97 -4.19 -8.55
CA ARG A 356 -1.90 -2.92 -7.80
C ARG A 356 -3.16 -2.08 -8.03
N PHE A 357 -3.81 -1.68 -6.95
CA PHE A 357 -4.88 -0.69 -6.98
C PHE A 357 -4.29 0.71 -7.18
N ILE A 358 -4.70 1.37 -8.26
CA ILE A 358 -4.20 2.71 -8.63
C ILE A 358 -5.14 3.77 -8.05
N GLY A 359 -6.45 3.59 -8.23
CA GLY A 359 -7.45 4.51 -7.70
C GLY A 359 -8.87 4.21 -8.17
N ALA A 360 -9.79 5.09 -7.79
CA ALA A 360 -11.19 5.01 -8.22
C ALA A 360 -11.75 6.39 -8.55
N CYS A 361 -12.54 6.46 -9.62
CA CYS A 361 -13.37 7.61 -9.96
C CYS A 361 -14.79 7.38 -9.42
N ILE A 362 -15.31 8.35 -8.68
CA ILE A 362 -16.64 8.29 -8.03
C ILE A 362 -17.59 9.35 -8.63
N GLY A 363 -17.11 10.22 -9.51
CA GLY A 363 -17.91 11.26 -10.15
C GLY A 363 -18.97 10.68 -11.10
N PRO A 364 -20.28 10.89 -10.87
CA PRO A 364 -21.30 10.53 -11.85
C PRO A 364 -21.12 11.38 -13.13
N PRO A 365 -21.36 10.83 -14.33
CA PRO A 365 -21.95 9.51 -14.63
C PRO A 365 -20.96 8.33 -14.68
N ASN A 366 -19.65 8.57 -14.59
CA ASN A 366 -18.62 7.59 -14.87
C ASN A 366 -17.90 7.12 -13.59
N ILE A 367 -18.51 6.17 -12.89
CA ILE A 367 -17.87 5.51 -11.74
C ILE A 367 -17.01 4.36 -12.25
N CYS A 368 -15.70 4.40 -11.98
CA CYS A 368 -14.76 3.38 -12.41
C CYS A 368 -13.66 3.09 -11.39
N ILE A 369 -13.09 1.89 -11.47
CA ILE A 369 -11.94 1.43 -10.69
C ILE A 369 -10.75 1.26 -11.64
N LEU A 370 -9.60 1.78 -11.24
CA LEU A 370 -8.34 1.72 -11.98
C LEU A 370 -7.38 0.77 -11.28
N THR A 371 -6.92 -0.22 -12.03
CA THR A 371 -5.94 -1.21 -11.58
C THR A 371 -4.82 -1.34 -12.60
N GLU A 372 -3.70 -1.91 -12.18
CA GLU A 372 -2.60 -2.26 -13.08
C GLU A 372 -3.09 -3.14 -14.25
N TYR A 373 -2.68 -2.82 -15.48
CA TYR A 373 -3.02 -3.61 -16.65
C TYR A 373 -2.03 -4.76 -16.85
N CYS A 374 -2.56 -5.96 -17.06
CA CYS A 374 -1.81 -7.18 -17.35
C CYS A 374 -1.99 -7.55 -18.83
N PRO A 375 -0.93 -7.46 -19.67
CA PRO A 375 -1.06 -7.53 -21.12
C PRO A 375 -1.33 -8.94 -21.67
N ARG A 376 -1.07 -10.01 -20.90
CA ARG A 376 -1.33 -11.39 -21.32
C ARG A 376 -2.76 -11.87 -21.02
N GLY A 377 -3.60 -10.99 -20.48
CA GLY A 377 -5.00 -11.30 -20.20
C GLY A 377 -5.19 -12.15 -18.94
N SER A 378 -6.36 -12.78 -18.84
CA SER A 378 -6.70 -13.70 -17.76
C SER A 378 -6.19 -15.11 -18.04
N LEU A 379 -6.21 -15.96 -17.02
CA LEU A 379 -5.84 -17.36 -17.15
C LEU A 379 -6.74 -18.08 -18.17
N GLN A 380 -8.00 -17.68 -18.24
CA GLN A 380 -8.97 -18.22 -19.18
C GLN A 380 -8.58 -17.88 -20.62
N ASP A 381 -8.16 -16.63 -20.88
CA ASP A 381 -7.66 -16.18 -22.19
C ASP A 381 -6.37 -16.91 -22.58
N LEU A 382 -5.47 -17.13 -21.61
CA LEU A 382 -4.21 -17.84 -21.83
C LEU A 382 -4.44 -19.30 -22.22
N MET A 383 -5.44 -19.95 -21.64
CA MET A 383 -5.80 -21.34 -21.95
C MET A 383 -6.48 -21.49 -23.32
N GLU A 384 -7.14 -20.45 -23.81
CA GLU A 384 -7.77 -20.42 -25.14
C GLU A 384 -6.77 -20.03 -26.25
N SER A 385 -5.61 -19.48 -25.89
CA SER A 385 -4.60 -19.06 -26.86
C SER A 385 -3.88 -20.26 -27.50
N GLU A 386 -3.95 -20.38 -28.84
CA GLU A 386 -3.27 -21.44 -29.59
C GLU A 386 -1.74 -21.28 -29.65
N GLY A 387 -1.24 -20.07 -29.36
CA GLY A 387 0.18 -19.73 -29.48
C GLY A 387 1.08 -20.14 -28.30
N ILE A 388 0.51 -20.52 -27.14
CA ILE A 388 1.29 -20.79 -25.92
C ILE A 388 1.08 -22.24 -25.47
N THR A 389 2.13 -23.06 -25.56
CA THR A 389 2.10 -24.42 -25.01
C THR A 389 2.22 -24.39 -23.49
N LEU A 390 1.11 -24.62 -22.80
CA LEU A 390 1.08 -24.77 -21.34
C LEU A 390 1.67 -26.12 -20.95
N ASP A 391 3.00 -26.25 -20.86
CA ASP A 391 3.66 -27.43 -20.29
C ASP A 391 3.50 -27.46 -18.75
N TRP A 392 3.64 -28.64 -18.15
CA TRP A 392 3.39 -28.88 -16.73
C TRP A 392 4.27 -28.02 -15.82
N MET A 393 5.52 -27.72 -16.23
CA MET A 393 6.38 -26.77 -15.53
C MET A 393 5.76 -25.38 -15.44
N PHE A 394 5.22 -24.88 -16.55
CA PHE A 394 4.60 -23.57 -16.61
C PHE A 394 3.24 -23.55 -15.89
N ARG A 395 2.47 -24.64 -15.95
CA ARG A 395 1.24 -24.75 -15.16
C ARG A 395 1.53 -24.72 -13.66
N TYR A 396 2.58 -25.42 -13.20
CA TYR A 396 3.00 -25.36 -11.80
C TYR A 396 3.46 -23.98 -11.35
N SER A 397 4.14 -23.21 -12.21
CA SER A 397 4.53 -21.84 -11.85
C SER A 397 3.30 -20.96 -11.63
N LEU A 398 2.31 -21.03 -12.51
CA LEU A 398 1.02 -20.32 -12.35
C LEU A 398 0.28 -20.75 -11.09
N ILE A 399 0.22 -22.06 -10.81
CA ILE A 399 -0.41 -22.60 -9.59
C ILE A 399 0.28 -22.05 -8.33
N ASN A 400 1.61 -22.06 -8.31
CA ASN A 400 2.39 -21.57 -7.18
C ASN A 400 2.19 -20.06 -6.95
N ASP A 401 2.06 -19.29 -8.02
CA ASP A 401 1.81 -17.85 -7.94
C ASP A 401 0.40 -17.54 -7.40
N ILE A 402 -0.64 -18.28 -7.82
CA ILE A 402 -1.98 -18.19 -7.22
C ILE A 402 -1.91 -18.48 -5.71
N VAL A 403 -1.20 -19.54 -5.30
CA VAL A 403 -1.08 -19.93 -3.89
C VAL A 403 -0.35 -18.88 -3.07
N LYS A 404 0.72 -18.27 -3.59
CA LYS A 404 1.42 -17.16 -2.91
C LYS A 404 0.52 -15.94 -2.77
N GLY A 405 -0.19 -15.55 -3.83
CA GLY A 405 -1.11 -14.41 -3.83
C GLY A 405 -2.26 -14.60 -2.83
N MET A 406 -2.90 -15.77 -2.84
CA MET A 406 -4.00 -16.09 -1.92
C MET A 406 -3.53 -16.25 -0.47
N ALA A 407 -2.37 -16.86 -0.24
CA ALA A 407 -1.79 -16.95 1.11
C ALA A 407 -1.51 -15.55 1.68
N PHE A 408 -1.02 -14.62 0.85
CA PHE A 408 -0.84 -13.23 1.28
C PHE A 408 -2.19 -12.55 1.55
N LEU A 409 -3.16 -12.70 0.65
CA LEU A 409 -4.49 -12.10 0.81
C LEU A 409 -5.19 -12.57 2.09
N HIS A 410 -5.13 -13.86 2.42
CA HIS A 410 -5.76 -14.45 3.63
C HIS A 410 -5.12 -13.96 4.93
N ASN A 411 -3.83 -13.64 4.91
CA ASN A 411 -3.12 -13.06 6.04
C ASN A 411 -3.21 -11.52 6.08
N SER A 412 -3.81 -10.88 5.06
CA SER A 412 -3.95 -9.43 4.96
C SER A 412 -5.24 -8.92 5.64
N VAL A 413 -5.41 -7.60 5.67
CA VAL A 413 -6.61 -6.93 6.22
C VAL A 413 -7.89 -7.26 5.41
N ILE A 414 -7.75 -7.76 4.18
CA ILE A 414 -8.87 -8.13 3.31
C ILE A 414 -9.45 -9.50 3.69
N VAL A 415 -8.64 -10.37 4.31
CA VAL A 415 -9.00 -11.69 4.89
C VAL A 415 -9.44 -12.76 3.87
N SER A 416 -10.21 -12.44 2.84
CA SER A 416 -10.69 -13.38 1.82
C SER A 416 -10.98 -12.69 0.48
N HIS A 417 -10.95 -13.47 -0.61
CA HIS A 417 -11.22 -12.96 -1.95
C HIS A 417 -12.72 -12.95 -2.26
N GLY A 418 -13.41 -14.06 -1.97
CA GLY A 418 -14.86 -14.23 -2.08
C GLY A 418 -15.42 -14.43 -3.50
N ASN A 419 -14.59 -14.24 -4.53
CA ASN A 419 -14.96 -14.42 -5.93
C ASN A 419 -13.76 -14.88 -6.78
N LEU A 420 -12.95 -15.82 -6.27
CA LEU A 420 -11.76 -16.31 -6.97
C LEU A 420 -12.17 -17.16 -8.19
N LYS A 421 -11.62 -16.86 -9.37
CA LYS A 421 -11.94 -17.49 -10.66
C LYS A 421 -10.73 -17.43 -11.59
N SER A 422 -10.70 -18.28 -12.62
CA SER A 422 -9.68 -18.21 -13.68
C SER A 422 -9.70 -16.84 -14.39
N SER A 423 -10.87 -16.25 -14.61
CA SER A 423 -11.01 -14.89 -15.18
C SER A 423 -10.43 -13.76 -14.30
N ASN A 424 -10.29 -14.00 -12.99
CA ASN A 424 -9.76 -13.04 -12.01
C ASN A 424 -8.28 -13.31 -11.69
N CYS A 425 -7.66 -14.27 -12.36
CA CYS A 425 -6.23 -14.51 -12.33
C CYS A 425 -5.65 -13.96 -13.63
N VAL A 426 -4.91 -12.86 -13.56
CA VAL A 426 -4.35 -12.17 -14.74
C VAL A 426 -2.85 -12.32 -14.81
N VAL A 427 -2.27 -12.25 -16.02
CA VAL A 427 -0.86 -12.54 -16.25
C VAL A 427 -0.12 -11.32 -16.81
N ASP A 428 0.96 -10.95 -16.15
CA ASP A 428 1.86 -9.87 -16.55
C ASP A 428 2.67 -10.26 -17.80
N SER A 429 3.25 -9.26 -18.49
CA SER A 429 4.32 -9.39 -19.48
C SER A 429 5.42 -10.41 -19.13
N ARG A 430 5.76 -10.53 -17.84
CA ARG A 430 6.77 -11.47 -17.31
C ARG A 430 6.24 -12.87 -16.99
N PHE A 431 5.02 -13.21 -17.40
CA PHE A 431 4.35 -14.47 -17.07
C PHE A 431 4.16 -14.75 -15.57
N VAL A 432 4.20 -13.71 -14.74
CA VAL A 432 3.83 -13.78 -13.33
C VAL A 432 2.33 -13.62 -13.21
N LEU A 433 1.68 -14.55 -12.50
CA LEU A 433 0.25 -14.48 -12.25
C LEU A 433 -0.05 -13.55 -11.08
N LYS A 434 -0.99 -12.63 -11.29
CA LYS A 434 -1.53 -11.69 -10.31
C LYS A 434 -3.02 -11.90 -10.14
N ILE A 435 -3.48 -11.87 -8.89
CA ILE A 435 -4.90 -11.97 -8.57
C ILE A 435 -5.50 -10.57 -8.63
N THR A 436 -6.55 -10.41 -9.42
CA THR A 436 -7.30 -9.17 -9.58
C THR A 436 -8.70 -9.31 -9.01
N ASP A 437 -9.43 -8.20 -8.94
CA ASP A 437 -10.79 -8.19 -8.43
C ASP A 437 -10.91 -8.82 -7.03
N TYR A 438 -10.04 -8.38 -6.10
CA TYR A 438 -10.14 -8.62 -4.65
C TYR A 438 -10.64 -7.35 -3.90
N GLY A 439 -11.28 -7.50 -2.73
CA GLY A 439 -11.76 -6.38 -1.91
C GLY A 439 -12.93 -5.54 -2.47
N LEU A 440 -13.06 -4.28 -2.03
CA LEU A 440 -14.10 -3.32 -2.45
C LEU A 440 -15.55 -3.86 -2.44
N GLU A 441 -15.95 -4.47 -1.33
CA GLU A 441 -17.27 -5.08 -1.11
C GLU A 441 -18.41 -4.14 -1.52
N SER A 442 -18.31 -2.88 -1.09
CA SER A 442 -19.34 -1.87 -1.30
C SER A 442 -19.55 -1.50 -2.77
N PHE A 443 -18.51 -1.65 -3.59
CA PHE A 443 -18.56 -1.39 -5.04
C PHE A 443 -19.12 -2.59 -5.82
N ARG A 444 -18.99 -3.81 -5.27
CA ARG A 444 -19.30 -5.07 -5.96
C ARG A 444 -20.69 -5.63 -5.78
N LYS A 445 -21.50 -5.10 -4.84
CA LYS A 445 -22.92 -5.43 -4.78
C LYS A 445 -23.58 -4.99 -6.09
N GLU A 446 -23.71 -5.94 -7.02
CA GLU A 446 -24.34 -5.75 -8.33
C GLU A 446 -25.84 -5.53 -8.11
N THR A 447 -26.34 -4.45 -8.70
CA THR A 447 -27.79 -4.22 -8.85
C THR A 447 -28.15 -4.69 -10.26
N ASN A 448 -28.78 -5.86 -10.35
CA ASN A 448 -29.43 -6.44 -11.53
C ASN A 448 -28.53 -6.75 -12.76
N LEU A 449 -28.26 -8.05 -12.98
CA LEU A 449 -27.94 -8.57 -14.31
C LEU A 449 -29.22 -9.13 -14.95
N GLU A 450 -29.48 -8.75 -16.20
CA GLU A 450 -30.62 -9.21 -17.00
C GLU A 450 -30.43 -10.65 -17.54
N ASP A 451 -29.20 -11.19 -17.52
CA ASP A 451 -28.88 -12.53 -18.03
C ASP A 451 -28.72 -13.58 -16.91
N VAL A 452 -29.73 -14.43 -16.79
CA VAL A 452 -29.80 -15.55 -15.83
C VAL A 452 -28.67 -16.57 -16.07
N HIS A 453 -28.31 -16.83 -17.32
CA HIS A 453 -27.31 -17.85 -17.66
C HIS A 453 -25.90 -17.41 -17.25
N ALA A 454 -25.54 -16.15 -17.51
CA ALA A 454 -24.26 -15.57 -17.07
C ALA A 454 -24.11 -15.55 -15.54
N LEU A 455 -25.21 -15.35 -14.81
CA LEU A 455 -25.22 -15.38 -13.35
C LEU A 455 -24.87 -16.76 -12.78
N TYR A 456 -25.45 -17.85 -13.33
CA TYR A 456 -25.11 -19.22 -12.91
C TYR A 456 -23.71 -19.64 -13.35
N ALA A 457 -23.26 -19.24 -14.55
CA ALA A 457 -21.90 -19.50 -15.02
C ALA A 457 -20.85 -18.88 -14.07
N ARG A 458 -21.09 -17.65 -13.60
CA ARG A 458 -20.23 -16.99 -12.60
C ARG A 458 -20.22 -17.72 -11.24
N LYS A 459 -21.18 -18.58 -10.93
CA LYS A 459 -21.22 -19.31 -9.65
C LYS A 459 -20.50 -20.66 -9.69
N LEU A 460 -19.95 -21.10 -10.82
CA LEU A 460 -19.30 -22.42 -10.96
C LEU A 460 -18.11 -22.65 -10.01
N TRP A 461 -17.43 -21.57 -9.61
CA TRP A 461 -16.33 -21.60 -8.64
C TRP A 461 -16.79 -21.44 -7.19
N THR A 462 -18.07 -21.18 -6.95
CA THR A 462 -18.61 -20.93 -5.61
C THR A 462 -18.79 -22.23 -4.84
N ALA A 463 -18.34 -22.24 -3.59
CA ALA A 463 -18.39 -23.41 -2.74
C ALA A 463 -19.83 -23.81 -2.35
N PRO A 464 -20.12 -25.11 -2.14
CA PRO A 464 -21.46 -25.61 -1.82
C PRO A 464 -22.11 -24.92 -0.61
N GLU A 465 -21.34 -24.65 0.44
CA GLU A 465 -21.83 -24.00 1.66
C GLU A 465 -22.25 -22.54 1.42
N LEU A 466 -21.59 -21.85 0.49
CA LEU A 466 -21.94 -20.48 0.11
C LEU A 466 -23.15 -20.45 -0.83
N LEU A 467 -23.36 -21.51 -1.61
CA LEU A 467 -24.55 -21.67 -2.46
C LEU A 467 -25.82 -21.96 -1.65
N ARG A 468 -25.69 -22.68 -0.53
CA ARG A 468 -26.80 -23.03 0.38
C ARG A 468 -27.18 -21.92 1.36
N ALA A 469 -26.27 -20.99 1.63
CA ALA A 469 -26.51 -19.93 2.61
C ALA A 469 -27.57 -18.94 2.11
N ASP A 470 -28.58 -18.64 2.93
CA ASP A 470 -29.61 -17.64 2.60
C ASP A 470 -29.03 -16.23 2.42
N ASN A 471 -27.99 -15.90 3.20
CA ASN A 471 -27.26 -14.64 3.12
C ASN A 471 -25.75 -14.91 3.19
N PRO A 472 -25.10 -15.27 2.07
CA PRO A 472 -23.67 -15.50 2.07
C PRO A 472 -22.91 -14.20 2.38
N PRO A 473 -21.81 -14.26 3.15
CA PRO A 473 -20.98 -13.09 3.39
C PRO A 473 -20.45 -12.56 2.05
N ALA A 474 -20.58 -11.25 1.81
CA ALA A 474 -20.19 -10.64 0.54
C ALA A 474 -18.66 -10.69 0.28
N CYS A 475 -17.85 -10.85 1.33
CA CYS A 475 -16.41 -11.11 1.25
C CYS A 475 -16.07 -12.60 1.06
N GLY A 476 -17.07 -13.49 0.99
CA GLY A 476 -16.91 -14.93 0.99
C GLY A 476 -16.23 -15.45 2.26
N THR A 477 -15.61 -16.63 2.16
CA THR A 477 -14.87 -17.26 3.26
C THR A 477 -13.54 -17.77 2.76
N GLN A 478 -12.54 -17.86 3.64
CA GLN A 478 -11.23 -18.41 3.28
C GLN A 478 -11.33 -19.84 2.73
N LYS A 479 -12.18 -20.68 3.34
CA LYS A 479 -12.43 -22.06 2.89
C LYS A 479 -13.24 -22.12 1.58
N GLY A 480 -14.03 -21.09 1.29
CA GLY A 480 -14.68 -20.92 -0.01
C GLY A 480 -13.68 -20.62 -1.12
N ASP A 481 -12.70 -19.77 -0.85
CA ASP A 481 -11.62 -19.48 -1.81
C ASP A 481 -10.77 -20.74 -2.11
N VAL A 482 -10.55 -21.61 -1.12
CA VAL A 482 -9.86 -22.90 -1.30
C VAL A 482 -10.64 -23.82 -2.24
N TYR A 483 -11.97 -23.86 -2.13
CA TYR A 483 -12.81 -24.60 -3.07
C TYR A 483 -12.67 -24.04 -4.49
N SER A 484 -12.77 -22.72 -4.65
CA SER A 484 -12.59 -22.05 -5.95
C SER A 484 -11.23 -22.37 -6.57
N PHE A 485 -10.17 -22.40 -5.76
CA PHE A 485 -8.83 -22.81 -6.18
C PHE A 485 -8.79 -24.27 -6.66
N GLY A 486 -9.51 -25.18 -6.01
CA GLY A 486 -9.65 -26.57 -6.47
C GLY A 486 -10.25 -26.69 -7.88
N ILE A 487 -11.25 -25.86 -8.21
CA ILE A 487 -11.83 -25.80 -9.56
C ILE A 487 -10.82 -25.26 -10.57
N ILE A 488 -10.07 -24.19 -10.23
CA ILE A 488 -9.02 -23.62 -11.10
C ILE A 488 -7.88 -24.62 -11.35
N LEU A 489 -7.53 -25.43 -10.35
CA LEU A 489 -6.55 -26.50 -10.52
C LEU A 489 -7.00 -27.52 -11.57
N GLN A 490 -8.29 -27.86 -11.60
CA GLN A 490 -8.84 -28.76 -12.63
C GLN A 490 -8.83 -28.13 -14.02
N GLU A 491 -9.18 -26.85 -14.11
CA GLU A 491 -9.09 -26.09 -15.36
C GLU A 491 -7.68 -26.15 -15.95
N LEU A 492 -6.67 -25.89 -15.13
CA LEU A 492 -5.26 -25.98 -15.52
C LEU A 492 -4.81 -27.41 -15.85
N ALA A 493 -5.30 -28.40 -15.11
CA ALA A 493 -4.93 -29.79 -15.34
C ALA A 493 -5.44 -30.32 -16.69
N LEU A 494 -6.71 -30.06 -17.02
CA LEU A 494 -7.36 -30.66 -18.19
C LEU A 494 -7.42 -29.77 -19.43
N LEU A 495 -7.39 -28.44 -19.28
CA LEU A 495 -7.56 -27.47 -20.37
C LEU A 495 -8.84 -27.68 -21.21
N LYS A 496 -9.87 -28.35 -20.64
CA LYS A 496 -11.16 -28.65 -21.29
C LYS A 496 -12.31 -27.76 -20.80
N GLY A 497 -11.98 -26.59 -20.28
CA GLY A 497 -12.94 -25.64 -19.71
C GLY A 497 -13.32 -25.89 -18.25
N VAL A 498 -14.17 -25.00 -17.75
CA VAL A 498 -14.58 -24.91 -16.33
C VAL A 498 -15.50 -26.06 -15.93
N PHE A 499 -15.22 -26.68 -14.78
CA PHE A 499 -16.07 -27.73 -14.18
C PHE A 499 -16.37 -28.85 -15.18
N TYR A 500 -15.32 -29.42 -15.79
CA TYR A 500 -15.45 -30.46 -16.80
C TYR A 500 -15.97 -31.77 -16.20
N LEU A 501 -16.92 -32.42 -16.88
CA LEU A 501 -17.53 -33.70 -16.50
C LEU A 501 -17.44 -34.67 -17.69
N GLU A 502 -17.29 -35.97 -17.42
CA GLU A 502 -17.46 -37.02 -18.43
C GLU A 502 -18.96 -37.20 -18.72
N GLY A 503 -19.40 -36.85 -19.94
CA GLY A 503 -20.79 -37.02 -20.38
C GLY A 503 -21.38 -35.81 -21.13
N PRO A 504 -22.72 -35.74 -21.32
CA PRO A 504 -23.36 -34.63 -22.02
C PRO A 504 -23.18 -33.31 -21.28
N CYS A 505 -22.87 -32.23 -22.01
CA CYS A 505 -22.66 -30.89 -21.46
C CYS A 505 -23.91 -30.43 -20.66
N LEU A 506 -23.80 -30.43 -19.33
CA LEU A 506 -24.85 -29.89 -18.46
C LEU A 506 -24.81 -28.35 -18.49
N SER A 507 -25.99 -27.73 -18.37
CA SER A 507 -26.05 -26.28 -18.24
C SER A 507 -25.52 -25.84 -16.87
N PRO A 508 -24.90 -24.65 -16.75
CA PRO A 508 -24.37 -24.14 -15.49
C PRO A 508 -25.40 -24.14 -14.35
N LYS A 509 -26.67 -23.86 -14.67
CA LYS A 509 -27.77 -23.88 -13.70
C LYS A 509 -27.93 -25.25 -13.04
N VAL A 510 -28.00 -26.31 -13.85
CA VAL A 510 -28.18 -27.69 -13.35
C VAL A 510 -26.97 -28.14 -12.53
N ILE A 511 -25.76 -27.75 -12.93
CA ILE A 511 -24.53 -28.04 -12.17
C ILE A 511 -24.62 -27.41 -10.79
N ILE A 512 -24.93 -26.12 -10.71
CA ILE A 512 -25.02 -25.38 -9.45
C ILE A 512 -26.11 -25.95 -8.54
N GLU A 513 -27.28 -26.27 -9.08
CA GLU A 513 -28.37 -26.87 -8.31
C GLU A 513 -27.94 -28.22 -7.70
N ARG A 514 -27.30 -29.10 -8.48
CA ARG A 514 -26.81 -30.40 -7.97
C ARG A 514 -25.68 -30.27 -6.94
N VAL A 515 -24.77 -29.32 -7.13
CA VAL A 515 -23.70 -29.03 -6.16
C VAL A 515 -24.32 -28.49 -4.85
N ALA A 516 -25.31 -27.59 -4.96
CA ALA A 516 -26.02 -27.05 -3.82
C ALA A 516 -26.88 -28.12 -3.11
N GLU A 517 -27.47 -29.08 -3.82
CA GLU A 517 -28.23 -30.17 -3.22
C GLU A 517 -27.36 -31.12 -2.37
N GLY A 518 -26.08 -31.29 -2.71
CA GLY A 518 -25.16 -32.09 -1.91
C GLY A 518 -25.54 -33.57 -1.79
N ARG A 519 -26.18 -34.15 -2.82
CA ARG A 519 -26.51 -35.58 -2.82
C ARG A 519 -25.24 -36.42 -3.02
N TRP A 520 -25.14 -37.55 -2.33
CA TRP A 520 -24.05 -38.50 -2.51
C TRP A 520 -24.32 -39.44 -3.70
N PRO A 521 -23.35 -39.70 -4.59
CA PRO A 521 -22.00 -39.12 -4.64
C PRO A 521 -22.03 -37.64 -5.05
N TYR A 522 -21.24 -36.83 -4.34
CA TYR A 522 -21.21 -35.38 -4.56
C TYR A 522 -20.74 -35.05 -5.98
N LEU A 523 -21.49 -34.19 -6.68
CA LEU A 523 -21.08 -33.74 -8.01
C LEU A 523 -19.79 -32.93 -7.91
N ARG A 524 -18.74 -33.42 -8.56
CA ARG A 524 -17.41 -32.79 -8.63
C ARG A 524 -16.84 -32.90 -10.04
N PRO A 525 -15.90 -32.00 -10.42
CA PRO A 525 -15.21 -32.10 -11.70
C PRO A 525 -14.45 -33.41 -11.86
N LEU A 526 -14.23 -33.81 -13.11
CA LEU A 526 -13.49 -35.02 -13.45
C LEU A 526 -12.02 -34.92 -13.01
N LEU A 527 -11.52 -36.02 -12.44
CA LEU A 527 -10.10 -36.24 -12.19
C LEU A 527 -9.56 -37.20 -13.26
N CYS A 528 -8.57 -36.77 -14.03
CA CYS A 528 -7.89 -37.65 -14.98
C CYS A 528 -6.48 -37.99 -14.46
N PRO A 529 -6.25 -39.19 -13.88
CA PRO A 529 -4.96 -39.55 -13.28
C PRO A 529 -3.79 -39.56 -14.26
N GLN A 530 -4.05 -39.64 -15.57
CA GLN A 530 -3.02 -39.72 -16.60
C GLN A 530 -2.44 -38.34 -16.96
N SER A 531 -3.14 -37.25 -16.66
CA SER A 531 -2.75 -35.89 -17.07
C SER A 531 -1.93 -35.12 -16.02
N HIS A 532 -1.84 -35.62 -14.78
CA HIS A 532 -1.19 -34.92 -13.66
C HIS A 532 -0.60 -35.91 -12.65
N SER A 533 0.34 -35.48 -11.81
CA SER A 533 0.87 -36.31 -10.72
C SER A 533 -0.24 -36.69 -9.73
N ASP A 534 -0.27 -37.94 -9.25
CA ASP A 534 -1.26 -38.45 -8.28
C ASP A 534 -1.42 -37.55 -7.04
N GLU A 535 -0.32 -36.95 -6.57
CA GLU A 535 -0.30 -36.07 -5.41
C GLU A 535 -1.03 -34.73 -5.64
N LEU A 536 -1.01 -34.20 -6.87
CA LEU A 536 -1.78 -33.02 -7.24
C LEU A 536 -3.28 -33.35 -7.30
N GLY A 537 -3.63 -34.56 -7.76
CA GLY A 537 -5.02 -35.02 -7.79
C GLY A 537 -5.60 -35.15 -6.39
N GLN A 538 -4.82 -35.67 -5.44
CA GLN A 538 -5.19 -35.70 -4.02
C GLN A 538 -5.35 -34.29 -3.44
N LEU A 539 -4.47 -33.35 -3.78
CA LEU A 539 -4.60 -31.95 -3.36
C LEU A 539 -5.89 -31.32 -3.89
N MET A 540 -6.19 -31.52 -5.18
CA MET A 540 -7.43 -31.06 -5.81
C MET A 540 -8.66 -31.62 -5.10
N GLN A 541 -8.67 -32.92 -4.81
CA GLN A 541 -9.74 -33.59 -4.06
C GLN A 541 -9.98 -32.97 -2.68
N ARG A 542 -8.90 -32.69 -1.95
CA ARG A 542 -8.98 -32.05 -0.63
C ARG A 542 -9.48 -30.62 -0.72
N CYS A 543 -9.08 -29.85 -1.73
CA CYS A 543 -9.50 -28.46 -1.91
C CYS A 543 -11.02 -28.32 -2.14
N TRP A 544 -11.64 -29.25 -2.87
CA TRP A 544 -13.08 -29.23 -3.14
C TRP A 544 -13.91 -30.18 -2.26
N SER A 545 -13.38 -30.61 -1.11
CA SER A 545 -14.09 -31.48 -0.18
C SER A 545 -15.45 -30.87 0.22
N GLU A 546 -16.46 -31.72 0.40
CA GLU A 546 -17.77 -31.29 0.92
C GLU A 546 -17.64 -30.78 2.36
N ASP A 547 -16.82 -31.44 3.18
CA ASP A 547 -16.51 -30.98 4.53
C ASP A 547 -15.54 -29.78 4.48
N ILE A 548 -15.94 -28.69 5.12
CA ILE A 548 -15.21 -27.43 5.20
C ILE A 548 -13.88 -27.62 5.97
N ASN A 549 -13.85 -28.50 6.97
CA ASN A 549 -12.67 -28.71 7.83
C ASN A 549 -11.57 -29.52 7.14
N GLU A 550 -11.94 -30.40 6.21
CA GLU A 550 -11.00 -31.20 5.42
C GLU A 550 -10.22 -30.38 4.38
N ARG A 551 -10.76 -29.19 4.02
CA ARG A 551 -10.11 -28.30 3.06
C ARG A 551 -8.86 -27.66 3.67
N PRO A 552 -7.67 -27.81 3.06
CA PRO A 552 -6.44 -27.25 3.58
C PRO A 552 -6.39 -25.72 3.46
N ASP A 553 -5.65 -25.05 4.34
CA ASP A 553 -5.40 -23.60 4.19
C ASP A 553 -4.31 -23.33 3.15
N PHE A 554 -4.29 -22.14 2.54
CA PHE A 554 -3.26 -21.81 1.52
C PHE A 554 -1.82 -21.93 2.03
N ASN A 555 -1.57 -21.73 3.33
CA ASN A 555 -0.26 -22.00 3.93
C ASN A 555 0.10 -23.49 3.90
N GLN A 556 -0.87 -24.38 4.13
CA GLN A 556 -0.69 -25.83 4.05
C GLN A 556 -0.54 -26.28 2.59
N ILE A 557 -1.36 -25.74 1.69
CA ILE A 557 -1.27 -25.97 0.23
C ILE A 557 0.13 -25.61 -0.29
N LYS A 558 0.68 -24.47 0.13
CA LYS A 558 2.04 -24.03 -0.22
C LYS A 558 3.11 -25.04 0.19
N VAL A 559 2.96 -25.66 1.36
CA VAL A 559 3.90 -26.69 1.86
C VAL A 559 3.76 -27.98 1.04
N LEU A 560 2.53 -28.40 0.76
CA LEU A 560 2.25 -29.61 -0.05
C LEU A 560 2.83 -29.47 -1.47
N LEU A 561 2.63 -28.33 -2.14
CA LEU A 561 3.18 -28.08 -3.47
C LEU A 561 4.72 -28.02 -3.47
N ARG A 562 5.35 -27.47 -2.43
CA ARG A 562 6.82 -27.43 -2.30
C ARG A 562 7.44 -28.81 -2.09
N LYS A 563 6.76 -29.69 -1.35
CA LYS A 563 7.24 -31.06 -1.11
C LYS A 563 7.32 -31.85 -2.41
N ASN A 564 6.34 -31.63 -3.30
CA ASN A 564 6.22 -32.34 -4.57
C ASN A 564 7.18 -31.77 -5.65
N ASN A 565 7.54 -30.49 -5.57
CA ASN A 565 8.39 -29.81 -6.55
C ASN A 565 9.91 -29.92 -6.31
N ARG A 566 10.39 -30.78 -5.39
CA ARG A 566 11.83 -30.91 -5.07
C ARG A 566 12.73 -31.33 -6.26
N GLY A 567 12.16 -31.83 -7.37
CA GLY A 567 12.91 -32.13 -8.60
C GLY A 567 12.92 -31.04 -9.68
N TYR A 568 12.08 -30.00 -9.54
CA TYR A 568 11.86 -29.01 -10.62
C TYR A 568 12.36 -27.59 -10.28
N GLY A 569 12.75 -27.32 -9.03
CA GLY A 569 12.99 -25.96 -8.52
C GLY A 569 14.13 -25.16 -9.15
N SER A 570 15.19 -25.79 -9.67
CA SER A 570 16.28 -25.12 -10.38
C SER A 570 16.02 -24.96 -11.87
N ASN A 571 15.43 -25.99 -12.51
CA ASN A 571 15.31 -26.06 -13.97
C ASN A 571 14.10 -25.31 -14.54
N ILE A 572 13.11 -24.96 -13.72
CA ILE A 572 11.91 -24.20 -14.15
C ILE A 572 12.29 -22.76 -14.50
N LEU A 573 13.08 -22.10 -13.66
CA LEU A 573 13.45 -20.70 -13.87
C LEU A 573 14.35 -20.57 -15.09
N ASP A 574 15.31 -21.49 -15.25
CA ASP A 574 16.23 -21.51 -16.39
C ASP A 574 15.53 -21.86 -17.72
N ASN A 575 14.55 -22.78 -17.73
CA ASN A 575 13.76 -23.04 -18.94
C ASN A 575 12.80 -21.89 -19.31
N LEU A 576 12.20 -21.23 -18.30
CA LEU A 576 11.36 -20.06 -18.55
C LEU A 576 12.20 -18.85 -18.97
N LEU A 577 13.37 -18.64 -18.36
CA LEU A 577 14.35 -17.63 -18.76
C LEU A 577 14.86 -17.90 -20.17
N SER A 578 15.24 -19.14 -20.50
CA SER A 578 15.65 -19.54 -21.84
C SER A 578 14.56 -19.29 -22.89
N ARG A 579 13.31 -19.64 -22.59
CA ARG A 579 12.19 -19.34 -23.50
C ARG A 579 11.93 -17.84 -23.60
N MET A 580 12.02 -17.10 -22.49
CA MET A 580 11.87 -15.64 -22.49
C MET A 580 13.00 -14.94 -23.24
N GLU A 581 14.24 -15.41 -23.13
CA GLU A 581 15.38 -14.96 -23.93
C GLU A 581 15.14 -15.25 -25.41
N GLN A 582 14.64 -16.44 -25.76
CA GLN A 582 14.30 -16.76 -27.14
C GLN A 582 13.20 -15.83 -27.69
N TYR A 583 12.17 -15.52 -26.89
CA TYR A 583 11.16 -14.53 -27.29
C TYR A 583 11.71 -13.10 -27.35
N ALA A 584 12.60 -12.71 -26.43
CA ALA A 584 13.25 -11.41 -26.44
C ALA A 584 14.15 -11.25 -27.67
N ASN A 585 14.93 -12.28 -28.02
CA ASN A 585 15.77 -12.32 -29.21
C ASN A 585 14.93 -12.29 -30.50
N ASN A 586 13.83 -13.03 -30.57
CA ASN A 586 12.92 -12.96 -31.72
C ASN A 586 12.26 -11.58 -31.86
N LEU A 587 11.96 -10.93 -30.73
CA LEU A 587 11.44 -9.56 -30.72
C LEU A 587 12.51 -8.54 -31.12
N GLU A 588 13.75 -8.72 -30.66
CA GLU A 588 14.89 -7.90 -31.08
C GLU A 588 15.15 -8.04 -32.56
N GLU A 589 15.15 -9.26 -33.10
CA GLU A 589 15.29 -9.53 -34.54
C GLU A 589 14.17 -8.85 -35.34
N LEU A 590 12.91 -8.96 -34.89
CA LEU A 590 11.79 -8.29 -35.54
C LEU A 590 11.88 -6.75 -35.44
N VAL A 591 12.35 -6.22 -34.30
CA VAL A 591 12.58 -4.78 -34.11
C VAL A 591 13.71 -4.32 -35.02
N GLU A 592 14.79 -5.10 -35.14
CA GLU A 592 15.92 -4.80 -36.00
C GLU A 592 15.51 -4.81 -37.48
N GLU A 593 14.78 -5.84 -37.93
CA GLU A 593 14.22 -5.93 -39.28
C GLU A 593 13.31 -4.73 -39.59
N ARG A 594 12.41 -4.38 -38.66
CA ARG A 594 11.51 -3.24 -38.83
C ARG A 594 12.26 -1.90 -38.80
N THR A 595 13.30 -1.78 -37.98
CA THR A 595 14.14 -0.58 -37.91
C THR A 595 14.93 -0.43 -39.20
N GLN A 596 15.41 -1.53 -39.77
CA GLN A 596 16.09 -1.54 -41.07
C GLN A 596 15.15 -1.17 -42.21
N ALA A 597 13.94 -1.74 -42.25
CA ALA A 597 12.91 -1.37 -43.24
C ALA A 597 12.56 0.12 -43.14
N TYR A 598 12.40 0.64 -41.93
CA TYR A 598 12.18 2.07 -41.70
C TYR A 598 13.37 2.92 -42.20
N HIS A 599 14.61 2.50 -41.96
CA HIS A 599 15.79 3.20 -42.47
C HIS A 599 15.87 3.19 -43.99
N GLU A 600 15.47 2.11 -44.65
CA GLU A 600 15.41 2.02 -46.12
C GLU A 600 14.30 2.91 -46.69
N GLU A 601 13.11 2.90 -46.12
CA GLU A 601 12.03 3.82 -46.53
C GLU A 601 12.42 5.28 -46.31
N LYS A 602 13.04 5.59 -45.16
CA LYS A 602 13.56 6.93 -44.88
C LYS A 602 14.60 7.35 -45.92
N ARG A 603 15.54 6.47 -46.28
CA ARG A 603 16.56 6.76 -47.29
C ARG A 603 15.94 7.03 -48.66
N LYS A 604 14.92 6.26 -49.06
CA LYS A 604 14.17 6.49 -50.31
C LYS A 604 13.43 7.83 -50.29
N ALA A 605 12.77 8.17 -49.19
CA ALA A 605 12.06 9.44 -49.03
C ALA A 605 13.02 10.65 -49.05
N GLU A 606 14.17 10.54 -48.38
CA GLU A 606 15.22 11.58 -48.37
C GLU A 606 15.82 11.76 -49.77
N ALA A 607 16.10 10.67 -50.50
CA ALA A 607 16.61 10.74 -51.87
C ALA A 607 15.62 11.47 -52.81
N LEU A 608 14.33 11.19 -52.71
CA LEU A 608 13.29 11.90 -53.46
C LEU A 608 13.20 13.38 -53.07
N LEU A 609 13.40 13.72 -51.80
CA LEU A 609 13.39 15.10 -51.33
C LEU A 609 14.56 15.90 -51.93
N TYR A 610 15.77 15.33 -51.95
CA TYR A 610 16.95 15.98 -52.54
C TYR A 610 16.89 16.10 -54.06
N GLN A 611 16.03 15.32 -54.75
CA GLN A 611 15.76 15.50 -56.18
C GLN A 611 14.89 16.73 -56.48
N ILE A 612 14.08 17.17 -55.51
CA ILE A 612 13.14 18.29 -55.68
C ILE A 612 13.71 19.61 -55.13
N LEU A 613 14.46 19.53 -54.02
CA LEU A 613 14.98 20.69 -53.32
C LEU A 613 16.50 20.59 -53.12
N PRO A 614 17.21 21.73 -53.08
CA PRO A 614 18.63 21.72 -52.73
C PRO A 614 18.87 21.14 -51.33
N HIS A 615 20.00 20.46 -51.14
CA HIS A 615 20.37 19.79 -49.89
C HIS A 615 20.28 20.69 -48.65
N SER A 616 20.77 21.93 -48.73
CA SER A 616 20.74 22.89 -47.62
C SER A 616 19.31 23.25 -47.18
N VAL A 617 18.40 23.40 -48.14
CA VAL A 617 16.99 23.76 -47.92
C VAL A 617 16.20 22.56 -47.44
N ALA A 618 16.45 21.37 -48.02
CA ALA A 618 15.81 20.12 -47.62
C ALA A 618 16.11 19.76 -46.15
N GLU A 619 17.35 19.97 -45.69
CA GLU A 619 17.73 19.74 -44.29
C GLU A 619 17.04 20.68 -43.31
N GLN A 620 16.89 21.97 -43.65
CA GLN A 620 16.15 22.93 -42.82
C GLN A 620 14.68 22.52 -42.70
N LEU A 621 14.05 22.10 -43.80
CA LEU A 621 12.67 21.60 -43.78
C LEU A 621 12.52 20.30 -42.99
N LYS A 622 13.49 19.38 -43.06
CA LYS A 622 13.51 18.15 -42.25
C LYS A 622 13.57 18.44 -40.74
N ARG A 623 14.21 19.54 -40.34
CA ARG A 623 14.24 20.01 -38.94
C ARG A 623 12.96 20.74 -38.51
N GLY A 624 12.02 20.95 -39.42
CA GLY A 624 10.81 21.73 -39.17
C GLY A 624 11.05 23.24 -39.10
N GLU A 625 12.21 23.72 -39.57
CA GLU A 625 12.55 25.14 -39.61
C GLU A 625 11.88 25.81 -40.82
N MET A 626 11.42 27.06 -40.65
CA MET A 626 10.93 27.86 -41.77
C MET A 626 12.11 28.39 -42.57
N VAL A 627 12.19 28.00 -43.85
CA VAL A 627 13.21 28.49 -44.78
C VAL A 627 12.92 29.96 -45.12
N GLN A 628 13.73 30.87 -44.60
CA GLN A 628 13.63 32.29 -44.89
C GLN A 628 14.22 32.62 -46.27
N ALA A 629 13.68 33.65 -46.92
CA ALA A 629 14.25 34.15 -48.17
C ALA A 629 15.61 34.81 -47.89
N GLU A 630 16.63 34.46 -48.70
CA GLU A 630 17.99 35.00 -48.61
C GLU A 630 18.28 35.89 -49.82
N ALA A 631 18.98 37.01 -49.61
CA ALA A 631 19.47 37.88 -50.66
C ALA A 631 20.92 37.54 -51.00
N PHE A 632 21.20 37.27 -52.28
CA PHE A 632 22.51 36.96 -52.83
C PHE A 632 23.02 38.16 -53.65
N ASP A 633 24.24 38.61 -53.35
CA ASP A 633 24.80 39.85 -53.93
C ASP A 633 25.19 39.70 -55.41
N SER A 634 25.64 38.51 -55.79
CA SER A 634 25.98 38.18 -57.17
C SER A 634 25.78 36.70 -57.44
N VAL A 635 24.98 36.41 -58.46
CA VAL A 635 24.77 35.07 -59.02
C VAL A 635 24.81 35.16 -60.54
N THR A 636 25.14 34.09 -61.23
CA THR A 636 25.02 34.02 -62.69
C THR A 636 23.87 33.10 -63.08
N ILE A 637 22.95 33.62 -63.88
CA ILE A 637 21.78 32.90 -64.37
C ILE A 637 21.99 32.59 -65.85
N TYR A 638 21.73 31.32 -66.18
CA TYR A 638 21.66 30.77 -67.52
C TYR A 638 20.21 30.58 -67.92
N PHE A 639 19.86 31.07 -69.10
CA PHE A 639 18.63 30.75 -69.79
C PHE A 639 18.96 30.19 -71.17
N SER A 640 18.31 29.11 -71.55
CA SER A 640 18.33 28.64 -72.93
C SER A 640 16.97 28.32 -73.45
N ASP A 641 16.79 28.47 -74.76
CA ASP A 641 15.56 28.16 -75.46
C ASP A 641 15.84 27.47 -76.80
N ILE A 642 14.87 26.70 -77.28
CA ILE A 642 14.99 25.94 -78.52
C ILE A 642 14.44 26.76 -79.69
N VAL A 643 15.31 27.16 -80.61
CA VAL A 643 14.93 27.97 -81.76
C VAL A 643 14.02 27.18 -82.70
N GLY A 644 12.76 27.62 -82.82
CA GLY A 644 11.76 27.00 -83.69
C GLY A 644 10.99 25.85 -83.04
N PHE A 645 11.06 25.70 -81.71
CA PHE A 645 10.32 24.68 -80.98
C PHE A 645 8.81 24.74 -81.22
N THR A 646 8.20 25.93 -81.26
CA THR A 646 6.76 26.05 -81.51
C THR A 646 6.34 25.39 -82.82
N ALA A 647 7.10 25.60 -83.89
CA ALA A 647 6.87 24.94 -85.19
C ALA A 647 7.11 23.42 -85.10
N LEU A 648 8.20 23.01 -84.43
CA LEU A 648 8.51 21.59 -84.23
C LEU A 648 7.42 20.85 -83.45
N SER A 649 6.88 21.49 -82.42
CA SER A 649 5.81 20.95 -81.57
C SER A 649 4.47 20.88 -82.29
N ALA A 650 4.18 21.83 -83.20
CA ALA A 650 2.97 21.84 -84.01
C ALA A 650 2.94 20.70 -85.05
N GLU A 651 4.10 20.27 -85.53
CA GLU A 651 4.22 19.23 -86.55
C GLU A 651 4.51 17.82 -85.98
N SER A 652 4.69 17.71 -84.66
CA SER A 652 5.02 16.45 -83.98
C SER A 652 3.87 16.00 -83.09
N THR A 653 3.75 14.68 -82.86
CA THR A 653 2.74 14.20 -81.89
C THR A 653 3.15 14.58 -80.46
N PRO A 654 2.19 14.80 -79.53
CA PRO A 654 2.52 15.14 -78.15
C PRO A 654 3.47 14.14 -77.47
N MET A 655 3.32 12.84 -77.77
CA MET A 655 4.21 11.79 -77.23
C MET A 655 5.65 11.91 -77.75
N GLN A 656 5.82 12.26 -79.03
CA GLN A 656 7.15 12.50 -79.63
C GLN A 656 7.81 13.76 -79.04
N VAL A 657 7.04 14.81 -78.78
CA VAL A 657 7.53 16.04 -78.14
C VAL A 657 7.99 15.75 -76.70
N VAL A 658 7.21 14.98 -75.93
CA VAL A 658 7.60 14.58 -74.57
C VAL A 658 8.89 13.74 -74.60
N THR A 659 8.99 12.79 -75.53
CA THR A 659 10.19 11.96 -75.67
C THR A 659 11.42 12.79 -76.03
N LEU A 660 11.28 13.76 -76.96
CA LEU A 660 12.35 14.68 -77.33
C LEU A 660 12.82 15.53 -76.15
N LEU A 661 11.88 16.14 -75.41
CA LEU A 661 12.22 16.95 -74.23
C LEU A 661 12.89 16.11 -73.15
N ASN A 662 12.40 14.89 -72.91
CA ASN A 662 13.00 13.99 -71.93
C ASN A 662 14.43 13.58 -72.33
N ASP A 663 14.66 13.20 -73.59
CA ASP A 663 15.99 12.83 -74.09
C ASP A 663 16.96 14.03 -74.02
N LEU A 664 16.49 15.24 -74.36
CA LEU A 664 17.27 16.47 -74.28
C LEU A 664 17.62 16.85 -72.84
N TYR A 665 16.62 16.88 -71.95
CA TYR A 665 16.84 17.25 -70.55
C TYR A 665 17.63 16.20 -69.79
N THR A 666 17.52 14.90 -70.14
CA THR A 666 18.41 13.86 -69.57
C THR A 666 19.86 14.10 -69.97
N CYS A 667 20.11 14.50 -71.23
CA CYS A 667 21.44 14.88 -71.71
C CYS A 667 21.98 16.11 -70.96
N PHE A 668 21.13 17.14 -70.78
CA PHE A 668 21.52 18.36 -70.06
C PHE A 668 21.79 18.08 -68.60
N ASP A 669 20.90 17.33 -67.93
CA ASP A 669 21.02 16.94 -66.52
C ASP A 669 22.35 16.19 -66.28
N ALA A 670 22.74 15.27 -67.17
CA ALA A 670 24.02 14.56 -67.08
C ALA A 670 25.26 15.48 -67.25
N ILE A 671 25.13 16.58 -67.99
CA ILE A 671 26.22 17.56 -68.17
C ILE A 671 26.31 18.47 -66.96
N ILE A 672 25.19 19.00 -66.47
CA ILE A 672 25.16 19.95 -65.36
C ILE A 672 25.61 19.33 -64.04
N ASP A 673 25.43 18.02 -63.83
CA ASP A 673 25.91 17.29 -62.65
C ASP A 673 27.44 17.39 -62.45
N ASN A 674 28.19 17.74 -63.50
CA ASN A 674 29.65 17.93 -63.44
C ASN A 674 30.08 19.36 -63.06
N PHE A 675 29.13 20.29 -62.91
CA PHE A 675 29.39 21.70 -62.62
C PHE A 675 28.69 22.14 -61.32
N ASP A 676 29.22 23.17 -60.65
CA ASP A 676 28.59 23.75 -59.47
C ASP A 676 27.42 24.66 -59.86
N VAL A 677 26.30 24.03 -60.24
CA VAL A 677 25.11 24.69 -60.73
C VAL A 677 23.84 24.06 -60.15
N TYR A 678 22.79 24.87 -59.98
CA TYR A 678 21.49 24.44 -59.52
C TYR A 678 20.44 24.62 -60.63
N LYS A 679 19.73 23.53 -60.93
CA LYS A 679 18.61 23.53 -61.88
C LYS A 679 17.38 24.18 -61.25
N VAL A 680 16.86 25.21 -61.91
CA VAL A 680 15.61 25.88 -61.54
C VAL A 680 14.47 25.28 -62.37
N GLU A 681 13.21 25.53 -61.97
CA GLU A 681 12.05 25.09 -62.75
C GLU A 681 12.11 25.57 -64.21
N THR A 682 11.81 24.65 -65.13
CA THR A 682 11.73 24.92 -66.58
C THR A 682 10.39 25.57 -66.93
N ILE A 683 10.40 26.62 -67.75
CA ILE A 683 9.19 27.28 -68.26
C ILE A 683 9.05 26.92 -69.74
N GLY A 684 8.19 25.95 -70.06
CA GLY A 684 8.00 25.49 -71.44
C GLY A 684 9.23 24.74 -71.97
N ASP A 685 9.75 25.22 -73.10
CA ASP A 685 10.99 24.79 -73.77
C ASP A 685 12.26 25.49 -73.26
N ALA A 686 12.10 26.42 -72.31
CA ALA A 686 13.23 27.12 -71.72
C ALA A 686 13.84 26.34 -70.54
N TYR A 687 15.16 26.18 -70.57
CA TYR A 687 15.96 25.55 -69.52
C TYR A 687 16.70 26.62 -68.71
N MET A 688 16.46 26.63 -67.39
CA MET A 688 16.98 27.66 -66.48
C MET A 688 17.91 27.03 -65.44
N VAL A 689 19.13 27.56 -65.35
CA VAL A 689 20.17 27.09 -64.43
C VAL A 689 20.83 28.30 -63.76
N VAL A 690 21.28 28.16 -62.53
CA VAL A 690 21.94 29.24 -61.78
C VAL A 690 23.15 28.71 -61.03
N SER A 691 24.18 29.53 -60.88
CA SER A 691 25.32 29.26 -59.99
C SER A 691 25.52 30.40 -59.01
N GLY A 692 26.14 30.12 -57.86
CA GLY A 692 26.30 31.04 -56.74
C GLY A 692 25.14 30.99 -55.72
N LEU A 693 24.20 30.05 -55.91
CA LEU A 693 23.13 29.72 -54.98
C LEU A 693 22.79 28.22 -55.07
N PRO A 694 22.23 27.60 -54.02
CA PRO A 694 21.97 28.16 -52.69
C PRO A 694 23.24 28.36 -51.85
N VAL A 695 24.37 27.78 -52.28
CA VAL A 695 25.68 27.97 -51.64
C VAL A 695 26.45 29.04 -52.40
N ARG A 696 26.99 30.03 -51.69
CA ARG A 696 27.78 31.11 -52.28
C ARG A 696 29.16 30.58 -52.70
N ASN A 697 29.53 30.73 -53.97
CA ASN A 697 30.81 30.28 -54.53
C ASN A 697 31.73 31.44 -54.97
N GLY A 698 31.56 32.63 -54.39
CA GLY A 698 32.39 33.79 -54.69
C GLY A 698 32.15 34.32 -56.10
N LYS A 699 33.19 34.42 -56.93
CA LYS A 699 33.08 34.80 -58.37
C LYS A 699 33.04 33.60 -59.31
N LEU A 700 33.11 32.39 -58.76
CA LEU A 700 33.15 31.16 -59.56
C LEU A 700 31.85 30.93 -60.33
N HIS A 701 30.72 31.46 -59.84
CA HIS A 701 29.42 31.32 -60.49
C HIS A 701 29.42 31.63 -62.00
N ALA A 702 30.11 32.70 -62.42
CA ALA A 702 30.15 33.08 -63.82
C ALA A 702 30.97 32.08 -64.64
N ARG A 703 32.08 31.59 -64.08
CA ARG A 703 32.98 30.61 -64.71
C ARG A 703 32.28 29.26 -64.90
N GLU A 704 31.61 28.77 -63.87
CA GLU A 704 30.90 27.48 -63.91
C GLU A 704 29.77 27.51 -64.95
N ILE A 705 28.98 28.59 -64.98
CA ILE A 705 27.93 28.77 -66.00
C ILE A 705 28.51 28.92 -67.41
N ALA A 706 29.62 29.66 -67.59
CA ALA A 706 30.25 29.82 -68.90
C ALA A 706 30.76 28.48 -69.46
N ARG A 707 31.44 27.67 -68.64
CA ARG A 707 31.90 26.33 -69.02
C ARG A 707 30.77 25.37 -69.31
N MET A 708 29.77 25.33 -68.43
CA MET A 708 28.55 24.56 -68.64
C MET A 708 27.86 24.94 -69.96
N SER A 709 27.77 26.24 -70.27
CA SER A 709 27.13 26.72 -71.51
C SER A 709 27.86 26.26 -72.76
N LEU A 710 29.20 26.26 -72.75
CA LEU A 710 30.01 25.75 -73.85
C LEU A 710 29.83 24.24 -74.03
N ALA A 711 29.85 23.48 -72.94
CA ALA A 711 29.66 22.02 -72.95
C ALA A 711 28.24 21.63 -73.44
N LEU A 712 27.20 22.34 -72.99
CA LEU A 712 25.83 22.13 -73.45
C LEU A 712 25.68 22.44 -74.94
N LEU A 713 26.30 23.53 -75.42
CA LEU A 713 26.27 23.90 -76.83
C LEU A 713 26.95 22.84 -77.72
N GLU A 714 28.07 22.29 -77.28
CA GLU A 714 28.78 21.19 -77.95
C GLU A 714 27.95 19.90 -77.96
N ALA A 715 27.33 19.54 -76.84
CA ALA A 715 26.47 18.36 -76.76
C ALA A 715 25.26 18.45 -77.70
N VAL A 716 24.64 19.62 -77.84
CA VAL A 716 23.54 19.87 -78.77
C VAL A 716 23.96 19.66 -80.23
N HIS A 717 25.22 19.93 -80.60
CA HIS A 717 25.69 19.65 -81.96
C HIS A 717 25.67 18.16 -82.30
N SER A 718 25.91 17.30 -81.31
CA SER A 718 25.89 15.84 -81.46
C SER A 718 24.50 15.21 -81.27
N PHE A 719 23.55 15.95 -80.71
CA PHE A 719 22.21 15.46 -80.37
C PHE A 719 21.34 15.30 -81.62
N ARG A 720 20.73 14.12 -81.79
CA ARG A 720 19.83 13.81 -82.91
C ARG A 720 18.41 13.55 -82.43
N ILE A 721 17.44 14.13 -83.12
CA ILE A 721 16.02 13.97 -82.84
C ILE A 721 15.54 12.61 -83.37
N ARG A 722 15.11 11.70 -82.50
CA ARG A 722 14.70 10.32 -82.88
C ARG A 722 13.67 10.24 -84.00
N HIS A 723 12.67 11.12 -83.98
CA HIS A 723 11.59 11.12 -84.97
C HIS A 723 11.92 11.95 -86.22
N ARG A 724 13.02 12.72 -86.22
CA ARG A 724 13.49 13.59 -87.31
C ARG A 724 15.02 13.69 -87.31
N PRO A 725 15.73 12.62 -87.72
CA PRO A 725 17.20 12.56 -87.60
C PRO A 725 17.94 13.59 -88.45
N ASP A 726 17.31 14.12 -89.51
CA ASP A 726 17.89 15.09 -90.44
C ASP A 726 17.77 16.55 -89.96
N GLN A 727 16.99 16.80 -88.90
CA GLN A 727 16.77 18.13 -88.35
C GLN A 727 17.68 18.35 -87.13
N GLN A 728 18.60 19.31 -87.23
CA GLN A 728 19.48 19.69 -86.13
C GLN A 728 18.77 20.60 -85.14
N LEU A 729 18.88 20.30 -83.84
CA LEU A 729 18.38 21.16 -82.77
C LEU A 729 19.28 22.39 -82.66
N ARG A 730 18.67 23.59 -82.58
CA ARG A 730 19.40 24.84 -82.41
C ARG A 730 19.02 25.48 -81.09
N LEU A 731 20.00 25.60 -80.21
CA LEU A 731 19.82 26.25 -78.90
C LEU A 731 20.24 27.72 -79.00
N ARG A 732 19.50 28.60 -78.34
CA ARG A 732 19.93 29.98 -78.06
C ARG A 732 20.16 30.12 -76.56
N ILE A 733 21.26 30.75 -76.16
CA ILE A 733 21.68 30.85 -74.75
C ILE A 733 21.84 32.32 -74.37
N GLY A 734 21.34 32.71 -73.20
CA GLY A 734 21.53 33.99 -72.56
C GLY A 734 22.06 33.88 -71.14
N ILE A 735 23.07 34.69 -70.81
CA ILE A 735 23.74 34.67 -69.50
C ILE A 735 23.83 36.08 -68.92
N HIS A 736 23.37 36.25 -67.68
CA HIS A 736 23.47 37.50 -66.94
C HIS A 736 23.87 37.27 -65.48
N SER A 737 24.68 38.19 -64.93
CA SER A 737 25.16 38.16 -63.55
C SER A 737 24.65 39.38 -62.79
N GLY A 738 24.13 39.17 -61.60
CA GLY A 738 23.56 40.23 -60.78
C GLY A 738 22.97 39.72 -59.45
N PRO A 739 22.46 40.60 -58.59
CA PRO A 739 21.88 40.24 -57.31
C PRO A 739 20.51 39.56 -57.46
N VAL A 740 20.17 38.63 -56.57
CA VAL A 740 18.87 37.94 -56.55
C VAL A 740 18.43 37.63 -55.12
N CYS A 741 17.13 37.61 -54.86
CA CYS A 741 16.56 37.02 -53.65
C CYS A 741 16.04 35.63 -53.96
N ALA A 742 16.41 34.61 -53.19
CA ALA A 742 15.93 33.25 -53.37
C ALA A 742 15.24 32.72 -52.11
N GLY A 743 14.20 31.92 -52.27
CA GLY A 743 13.42 31.38 -51.15
C GLY A 743 12.43 30.31 -51.56
N VAL A 744 11.91 29.58 -50.57
CA VAL A 744 10.92 28.52 -50.81
C VAL A 744 9.50 29.10 -50.85
N VAL A 745 8.77 28.80 -51.91
CA VAL A 745 7.38 29.23 -52.11
C VAL A 745 6.45 28.03 -52.12
N GLY A 746 5.34 28.14 -51.39
CA GLY A 746 4.28 27.13 -51.35
C GLY A 746 4.43 26.12 -50.21
N LEU A 747 3.30 25.76 -49.57
CA LEU A 747 3.26 24.81 -48.45
C LEU A 747 3.04 23.35 -48.90
N LYS A 748 2.25 23.13 -49.95
CA LYS A 748 1.91 21.77 -50.45
C LYS A 748 2.93 21.23 -51.47
N MET A 749 3.52 22.12 -52.26
CA MET A 749 4.55 21.81 -53.26
C MET A 749 5.63 22.88 -53.14
N PRO A 750 6.59 22.72 -52.20
CA PRO A 750 7.63 23.71 -51.97
C PRO A 750 8.55 23.80 -53.19
N ARG A 751 8.75 25.01 -53.69
CA ARG A 751 9.63 25.30 -54.84
C ARG A 751 10.66 26.32 -54.44
N TYR A 752 11.92 26.09 -54.77
CA TYR A 752 12.98 27.08 -54.55
C TYR A 752 12.98 28.09 -55.70
N CYS A 753 12.39 29.27 -55.47
CA CYS A 753 12.18 30.29 -56.48
C CYS A 753 13.19 31.43 -56.36
N LEU A 754 13.59 31.99 -57.50
CA LEU A 754 14.44 33.17 -57.60
C LEU A 754 13.60 34.40 -57.94
N PHE A 755 13.87 35.51 -57.26
CA PHE A 755 13.21 36.79 -57.43
C PHE A 755 14.23 37.89 -57.64
N GLY A 756 14.05 38.68 -58.71
CA GLY A 756 14.90 39.83 -58.96
C GLY A 756 14.92 40.21 -60.42
N ASP A 757 15.40 41.43 -60.67
CA ASP A 757 15.57 41.95 -62.02
C ASP A 757 16.62 41.16 -62.84
N THR A 758 17.57 40.51 -62.16
CA THR A 758 18.58 39.64 -62.77
C THR A 758 17.95 38.49 -63.57
N VAL A 759 16.87 37.89 -63.08
CA VAL A 759 16.13 36.81 -63.78
C VAL A 759 15.54 37.33 -65.09
N ASN A 760 14.89 38.50 -65.03
CA ASN A 760 14.26 39.14 -66.19
C ASN A 760 15.30 39.57 -67.23
N THR A 761 16.44 40.07 -66.78
CA THR A 761 17.54 40.49 -67.66
C THR A 761 18.19 39.28 -68.33
N ALA A 762 18.38 38.17 -67.62
CA ALA A 762 18.91 36.92 -68.17
C ALA A 762 17.99 36.34 -69.27
N SER A 763 16.68 36.28 -69.03
CA SER A 763 15.70 35.86 -70.05
C SER A 763 15.69 36.79 -71.28
N ARG A 764 15.94 38.10 -71.09
CA ARG A 764 16.09 39.05 -72.20
C ARG A 764 17.39 38.86 -72.99
N MET A 765 18.47 38.44 -72.33
CA MET A 765 19.71 38.04 -73.02
C MET A 765 19.45 36.83 -73.92
N GLU A 766 18.69 35.84 -73.44
CA GLU A 766 18.35 34.64 -74.22
C GLU A 766 17.49 34.99 -75.44
N SER A 767 16.38 35.70 -75.22
CA SER A 767 15.42 36.02 -76.28
C SER A 767 15.98 36.91 -77.40
N ASN A 768 16.95 37.78 -77.08
CA ASN A 768 17.70 38.58 -78.08
C ASN A 768 18.95 37.86 -78.60
N GLY A 769 19.21 36.62 -78.18
CA GLY A 769 20.32 35.80 -78.64
C GLY A 769 20.16 35.33 -80.09
N GLU A 770 21.24 34.75 -80.63
CA GLU A 770 21.25 34.11 -81.95
C GLU A 770 21.33 32.59 -81.78
N ALA A 771 20.85 31.87 -82.79
CA ALA A 771 20.92 30.42 -82.80
C ALA A 771 22.38 29.93 -82.72
N LEU A 772 22.62 28.94 -81.87
CA LEU A 772 23.93 28.33 -81.60
C LEU A 772 24.99 29.30 -81.07
N LYS A 773 24.59 30.41 -80.44
CA LYS A 773 25.50 31.35 -79.78
C LYS A 773 25.13 31.60 -78.33
N ILE A 774 26.15 31.93 -77.53
CA ILE A 774 26.02 32.26 -76.12
C ILE A 774 26.09 33.77 -75.94
N HIS A 775 24.95 34.37 -75.60
CA HIS A 775 24.81 35.82 -75.42
C HIS A 775 25.05 36.22 -73.97
N VAL A 776 25.98 37.15 -73.75
CA VAL A 776 26.49 37.51 -72.43
C VAL A 776 26.33 39.01 -72.18
N SER A 777 25.81 39.36 -71.00
CA SER A 777 25.70 40.75 -70.55
C SER A 777 27.05 41.36 -70.15
N GLU A 778 27.14 42.69 -70.14
CA GLU A 778 28.35 43.40 -69.66
C GLU A 778 28.73 43.05 -68.21
N ALA A 779 27.74 42.86 -67.34
CA ALA A 779 27.97 42.46 -65.95
C ALA A 779 28.66 41.08 -65.86
N THR A 780 28.21 40.09 -66.64
CA THR A 780 28.86 38.77 -66.69
C THR A 780 30.26 38.87 -67.30
N ARG A 781 30.44 39.67 -68.36
CA ARG A 781 31.78 39.92 -68.94
C ARG A 781 32.76 40.40 -67.89
N ALA A 782 32.37 41.37 -67.06
CA ALA A 782 33.25 41.93 -66.04
C ALA A 782 33.75 40.84 -65.07
N VAL A 783 32.88 39.91 -64.66
CA VAL A 783 33.27 38.79 -63.79
C VAL A 783 34.16 37.79 -64.53
N LEU A 784 33.85 37.47 -65.79
CA LEU A 784 34.64 36.52 -66.60
C LEU A 784 36.04 37.05 -66.95
N GLN A 785 36.20 38.36 -67.11
CA GLN A 785 37.49 39.00 -67.41
C GLN A 785 38.52 38.81 -66.30
N GLU A 786 38.10 38.63 -65.05
CA GLU A 786 39.02 38.39 -63.94
C GLU A 786 39.75 37.04 -64.06
N PHE A 787 39.17 36.08 -64.78
CA PHE A 787 39.75 34.74 -64.95
C PHE A 787 40.69 34.63 -66.16
N ASN A 788 40.67 35.60 -67.09
CA ASN A 788 41.52 35.66 -68.30
C ASN A 788 41.53 34.40 -69.20
N CYS A 789 40.56 33.48 -69.05
CA CYS A 789 40.51 32.23 -69.80
C CYS A 789 39.38 32.18 -70.84
N PHE A 790 38.50 33.17 -70.92
CA PHE A 790 37.35 33.14 -71.85
C PHE A 790 37.51 34.12 -73.02
N GLN A 791 37.16 33.66 -74.22
CA GLN A 791 37.11 34.48 -75.44
C GLN A 791 35.74 35.13 -75.57
N LEU A 792 35.70 36.46 -75.48
CA LEU A 792 34.48 37.27 -75.56
C LEU A 792 34.58 38.26 -76.74
N GLU A 793 33.60 38.26 -77.63
CA GLU A 793 33.49 39.18 -78.76
C GLU A 793 32.42 40.25 -78.50
N LEU A 794 32.69 41.52 -78.85
CA LEU A 794 31.72 42.60 -78.69
C LEU A 794 30.62 42.47 -79.75
N ARG A 795 29.37 42.32 -79.31
CA ARG A 795 28.19 42.35 -80.20
C ARG A 795 27.77 43.77 -80.56
N GLY A 796 27.88 44.69 -79.60
CA GLY A 796 27.41 46.08 -79.70
C GLY A 796 26.27 46.38 -78.74
N ASP A 797 25.57 47.49 -78.97
CA ASP A 797 24.42 47.91 -78.15
C ASP A 797 23.13 47.30 -78.70
N VAL A 798 22.46 46.49 -77.88
CA VAL A 798 21.16 45.85 -78.20
C VAL A 798 20.06 46.54 -77.41
N GLU A 799 18.95 46.89 -78.08
CA GLU A 799 17.79 47.49 -77.42
C GLU A 799 16.97 46.42 -76.69
N MET A 800 16.95 46.50 -75.36
CA MET A 800 16.28 45.55 -74.48
C MET A 800 14.98 46.17 -73.96
N LYS A 801 13.85 45.50 -74.20
CA LYS A 801 12.51 45.96 -73.78
C LYS A 801 12.49 46.32 -72.29
N GLY A 802 12.26 47.59 -71.96
CA GLY A 802 12.18 48.07 -70.57
C GLY A 802 13.53 48.25 -69.85
N LYS A 803 14.67 48.11 -70.55
CA LYS A 803 16.03 48.41 -70.05
C LYS A 803 16.76 49.46 -70.87
N GLY A 804 16.31 49.72 -72.11
CA GLY A 804 16.99 50.60 -73.04
C GLY A 804 18.13 49.88 -73.76
N ARG A 805 19.10 50.64 -74.27
CA ARG A 805 20.27 50.10 -74.98
C ARG A 805 21.26 49.51 -73.97
N MET A 806 21.57 48.22 -74.11
CA MET A 806 22.55 47.52 -73.29
C MET A 806 23.69 47.00 -74.17
N ARG A 807 24.93 47.17 -73.73
CA ARG A 807 26.10 46.61 -74.40
C ARG A 807 26.23 45.12 -74.07
N THR A 808 26.40 44.29 -75.08
CA THR A 808 26.47 42.83 -74.91
C THR A 808 27.59 42.18 -75.72
N TYR A 809 27.85 40.92 -75.40
CA TYR A 809 29.00 40.15 -75.88
C TYR A 809 28.60 38.74 -76.29
N TRP A 810 29.38 38.13 -77.17
CA TRP A 810 29.32 36.70 -77.48
C TRP A 810 30.43 35.97 -76.74
N LEU A 811 30.09 34.86 -76.08
CA LEU A 811 31.09 33.92 -75.56
C LEU A 811 31.40 32.88 -76.65
N LEU A 812 32.66 32.86 -77.11
CA LEU A 812 33.10 31.99 -78.21
C LEU A 812 33.75 30.69 -77.73
N GLY A 813 34.46 30.73 -76.61
CA GLY A 813 35.18 29.56 -76.10
C GLY A 813 36.04 29.84 -74.88
N GLU A 814 36.71 28.80 -74.39
CA GLU A 814 37.69 28.87 -73.31
C GLU A 814 39.10 28.57 -73.86
N ILE A 815 40.07 29.41 -73.55
CA ILE A 815 41.48 29.21 -73.86
C ILE A 815 42.04 28.29 -72.78
N SER A 816 42.34 27.05 -73.14
CA SER A 816 43.02 26.12 -72.24
C SER A 816 44.45 26.62 -71.99
N SER A 817 44.77 26.92 -70.73
CA SER A 817 46.14 27.20 -70.27
C SER A 817 47.00 25.93 -70.22
N ASN A 818 47.10 25.21 -71.35
CA ASN A 818 48.00 24.07 -71.55
C ASN A 818 49.11 24.36 -72.58
N ASN A 819 49.33 25.62 -72.94
CA ASN A 819 50.51 26.08 -73.69
C ASN A 819 50.96 27.46 -73.18
N ALA A 820 51.48 27.50 -71.96
CA ALA A 820 52.34 28.58 -71.47
C ALA A 820 53.54 27.94 -70.76
#